data_AF-A0A7U9RGF5-F1
#
_entry.id   AF-A0A7U9RGF5-F1
#
_cell.length_a   1.000
_cell.length_b   1.000
_cell.length_c   1.000
_cell.angle_alpha   90.00
_cell.angle_beta   90.00
_cell.angle_gamma   90.00
#
_symmetry.space_group_name_H-M   'P 1'
#
loop_
_entity.id
_entity.type
_entity.pdbx_description
1 polymer ?
#
loop_
_entity_poly.entity_id
_entity_poly.type
_entity_poly.pdbx_seq_one_letter_code
_entity_poly.pdbx_strand_id
1 'polypeptide(L)'
;MESIRLLNIEKNENQIKYKYTCDGKISKALRREKEYLIEYGFDITHIPDSILTVPFLANLLPIVWVYDAEIHVDEIDEDFLMCLDDVKRAYSEMYPNIKFKGTIITNKIVSNDIVDDKNRSMLFFSGGVDAVYSLINLRKELPLLCTIWGSDLFFQDKEGWNNVSLQVRETAQDFGLDYTFIKTSFRSILNYNILNKDFAKPSHENWWHGFQHGIAILAHGAPIAYYFGIRRINLAATVSVKSIEDYTCASTPAIDNNVKFCGCYCIHEGVESSRNDKIRRICRFSRTANKKIRLRVCWEQRTGSNCCLCEKCARTYMAIFSEGYDPIEFGFDLSPEIYQTVKDKIISSKLKIPIVFWKDIIRGLSDKRELLEENVLADYIVNRYSEYGKSSIRYIPTIVEKENKAIKAVLLERQHDYSTVSSSFKSVGLNSGNLVFREALLHNLSLANMSYEDYCQMPERFKGLPIVTTDLIWINENSDFDYLYNRVQQLKDIAFVPMSVGLQAKSFRTDFRLNDSVKRVLAAIQERAVIGVRGEYTAEILNKHGIKNIDVIGCPSLYYENNPDFKISRTNYPIQKVCVNFRTFYGLLSVKEKHFLTYCANRRYDFVEQTDYMFSPENAADTAYYNYVSKWIDHKKKLFFDVDEWKNYLADFQFSMGLRFHGNVVALWNRIPALFFIIDSRTEELVRYFNLPFLKMQDFDDRKPIEYYYELADYTLFNSNYEKKFLKYQEFLRKNKILTHSEG
;
A
#
# COMPACT_ATOMS: atom_id res chain seq x y z
N MET A 1 -6.75 -12.37 -45.60
CA MET A 1 -6.16 -12.58 -44.27
C MET A 1 -5.94 -11.20 -43.67
N GLU A 2 -6.37 -10.98 -42.43
CA GLU A 2 -6.20 -9.70 -41.75
C GLU A 2 -4.72 -9.60 -41.32
N SER A 3 -3.98 -8.59 -41.79
CA SER A 3 -2.55 -8.50 -41.47
C SER A 3 -1.99 -7.08 -41.42
N ILE A 4 -0.99 -6.88 -40.57
CA ILE A 4 -0.14 -5.68 -40.51
C ILE A 4 1.30 -6.14 -40.67
N ARG A 5 2.09 -5.47 -41.53
CA ARG A 5 3.51 -5.78 -41.71
C ARG A 5 4.35 -4.54 -41.52
N LEU A 6 5.24 -4.55 -40.53
CA LEU A 6 6.28 -3.54 -40.38
C LEU A 6 7.33 -3.75 -41.46
N LEU A 7 7.49 -2.77 -42.35
CA LEU A 7 8.43 -2.83 -43.48
C LEU A 7 9.79 -2.25 -43.12
N ASN A 8 9.80 -1.14 -42.37
CA ASN A 8 11.03 -0.45 -42.00
C ASN A 8 10.83 0.43 -40.75
N ILE A 9 11.90 0.57 -39.97
CA ILE A 9 12.03 1.53 -38.86
C ILE A 9 13.07 2.57 -39.31
N GLU A 10 12.61 3.75 -39.72
CA GLU A 10 13.51 4.83 -40.14
C GLU A 10 13.96 5.61 -38.92
N LYS A 11 15.27 5.58 -38.65
CA LYS A 11 15.92 6.34 -37.57
C LYS A 11 16.52 7.62 -38.13
N ASN A 12 16.23 8.75 -37.48
CA ASN A 12 16.86 10.03 -37.78
C ASN A 12 17.16 10.75 -36.47
N GLU A 13 18.41 10.70 -36.02
CA GLU A 13 18.85 11.22 -34.72
C GLU A 13 17.94 10.74 -33.58
N ASN A 14 17.06 11.61 -33.08
CA ASN A 14 16.13 11.34 -31.99
C ASN A 14 14.73 10.89 -32.43
N GLN A 15 14.48 10.76 -33.74
CA GLN A 15 13.17 10.45 -34.31
C GLN A 15 13.12 9.06 -34.95
N ILE A 16 11.98 8.40 -34.77
CA ILE A 16 11.59 7.14 -35.37
C ILE A 16 10.38 7.36 -36.27
N LYS A 17 10.42 6.82 -37.48
CA LYS A 17 9.27 6.73 -38.39
C LYS A 17 9.01 5.28 -38.79
N TYR A 18 7.82 4.77 -38.49
CA TYR A 18 7.43 3.41 -38.84
C TYR A 18 6.77 3.37 -40.22
N LYS A 19 7.32 2.59 -41.13
CA LYS A 19 6.71 2.25 -42.43
C LYS A 19 6.08 0.87 -42.35
N TYR A 20 4.79 0.76 -42.60
CA TYR A 20 4.06 -0.51 -42.51
C TYR A 20 2.94 -0.60 -43.54
N THR A 21 2.57 -1.83 -43.92
CA THR A 21 1.35 -2.12 -44.70
C THR A 21 0.27 -2.70 -43.79
N CYS A 22 -0.99 -2.60 -44.24
CA CYS A 22 -2.14 -3.09 -43.50
C CYS A 22 -3.24 -3.55 -44.47
N ASP A 23 -3.53 -4.84 -44.46
CA ASP A 23 -4.38 -5.56 -45.41
C ASP A 23 -5.58 -6.19 -44.70
N GLY A 24 -6.75 -6.16 -45.35
CA GLY A 24 -8.01 -6.67 -44.80
C GLY A 24 -8.88 -5.59 -44.14
N LYS A 25 -9.91 -6.02 -43.40
CA LYS A 25 -10.82 -5.16 -42.64
C LYS A 25 -10.12 -4.40 -41.50
N ILE A 26 -9.04 -4.94 -40.92
CA ILE A 26 -8.23 -4.29 -39.88
C ILE A 26 -7.69 -2.93 -40.34
N SER A 27 -7.51 -2.73 -41.65
CA SER A 27 -7.11 -1.43 -42.21
C SER A 27 -8.06 -0.27 -41.89
N LYS A 28 -9.34 -0.55 -41.60
CA LYS A 28 -10.32 0.47 -41.19
C LYS A 28 -10.05 1.02 -39.78
N ALA A 29 -9.36 0.24 -38.95
CA ALA A 29 -8.95 0.63 -37.60
C ALA A 29 -7.80 1.65 -37.60
N LEU A 30 -7.15 1.88 -38.75
CA LEU A 30 -6.02 2.79 -38.91
C LEU A 30 -6.35 3.95 -39.85
N ARG A 31 -5.70 5.09 -39.63
CA ARG A 31 -5.76 6.27 -40.49
C ARG A 31 -4.56 6.28 -41.43
N ARG A 32 -4.77 5.79 -42.67
CA ARG A 32 -3.70 5.57 -43.66
C ARG A 32 -2.97 6.85 -44.06
N GLU A 33 -3.60 8.01 -43.89
CA GLU A 33 -3.04 9.33 -44.18
C GLU A 33 -2.15 9.89 -43.06
N LYS A 34 -2.06 9.22 -41.91
CA LYS A 34 -1.28 9.67 -40.76
C LYS A 34 -0.01 8.84 -40.60
N GLU A 35 1.11 9.52 -40.42
CA GLU A 35 2.39 8.89 -40.18
C GLU A 35 2.53 8.49 -38.70
N TYR A 36 3.10 7.31 -38.44
CA TYR A 36 3.49 6.89 -37.09
C TYR A 36 4.92 7.34 -36.80
N LEU A 37 5.04 8.38 -35.97
CA LEU A 37 6.27 9.06 -35.60
C LEU A 37 6.43 9.04 -34.08
N ILE A 38 7.66 8.84 -33.60
CA ILE A 38 8.05 9.02 -32.21
C ILE A 38 9.36 9.80 -32.17
N GLU A 39 9.45 10.84 -31.36
CA GLU A 39 10.63 11.67 -31.15
C GLU A 39 10.98 11.64 -29.66
N TYR A 40 12.24 11.31 -29.35
CA TYR A 40 12.77 11.21 -27.99
C TYR A 40 13.64 12.42 -27.64
N GLY A 41 13.89 12.64 -26.35
CA GLY A 41 14.81 13.67 -25.86
C GLY A 41 16.30 13.37 -26.06
N PHE A 42 16.66 12.29 -26.75
CA PHE A 42 18.02 11.78 -26.94
C PHE A 42 18.15 11.05 -28.28
N ASP A 43 19.38 10.84 -28.73
CA ASP A 43 19.70 10.14 -29.97
C ASP A 43 19.37 8.63 -29.87
N ILE A 44 18.56 8.12 -30.80
CA ILE A 44 18.09 6.74 -30.83
C ILE A 44 18.79 5.88 -31.89
N THR A 45 19.75 6.42 -32.64
CA THR A 45 20.39 5.73 -33.77
C THR A 45 21.10 4.44 -33.36
N HIS A 46 21.64 4.38 -32.14
CA HIS A 46 22.30 3.20 -31.57
C HIS A 46 21.35 2.17 -30.93
N ILE A 47 20.06 2.45 -30.82
CA ILE A 47 19.11 1.55 -30.17
C ILE A 47 18.73 0.42 -31.14
N PRO A 48 18.77 -0.86 -30.72
CA PRO A 48 18.41 -2.00 -31.57
C PRO A 48 16.98 -1.93 -32.13
N ASP A 49 16.76 -2.43 -33.35
CA ASP A 49 15.43 -2.40 -33.98
C ASP A 49 14.42 -3.26 -33.21
N SER A 50 14.88 -4.34 -32.57
CA SER A 50 14.09 -5.18 -31.67
C SER A 50 13.48 -4.39 -30.50
N ILE A 51 14.21 -3.41 -29.95
CA ILE A 51 13.70 -2.48 -28.93
C ILE A 51 12.77 -1.43 -29.55
N LEU A 52 13.17 -0.85 -30.69
CA LEU A 52 12.36 0.16 -31.38
C LEU A 52 11.04 -0.41 -31.93
N THR A 53 10.93 -1.73 -32.06
CA THR A 53 9.70 -2.44 -32.45
C THR A 53 8.67 -2.48 -31.31
N VAL A 54 9.08 -2.40 -30.04
CA VAL A 54 8.20 -2.51 -28.87
C VAL A 54 7.09 -1.43 -28.85
N PRO A 55 7.35 -0.12 -29.03
CA PRO A 55 6.29 0.90 -29.14
C PRO A 55 5.33 0.67 -30.31
N PHE A 56 5.81 0.10 -31.42
CA PHE A 56 4.98 -0.20 -32.58
C PHE A 56 4.00 -1.34 -32.28
N LEU A 57 4.51 -2.45 -31.77
CA LEU A 57 3.72 -3.62 -31.41
C LEU A 57 2.71 -3.29 -30.31
N ALA A 58 3.14 -2.73 -29.19
CA ALA A 58 2.26 -2.45 -28.06
C ALA A 58 1.04 -1.58 -28.43
N ASN A 59 1.21 -0.62 -29.34
CA ASN A 59 0.11 0.24 -29.79
C ASN A 59 -0.89 -0.49 -30.70
N LEU A 60 -0.45 -1.50 -31.45
CA LEU A 60 -1.26 -2.20 -32.46
C LEU A 60 -1.78 -3.56 -32.00
N LEU A 61 -1.12 -4.21 -31.04
CA LEU A 61 -1.47 -5.55 -30.57
C LEU A 61 -2.91 -5.68 -30.06
N PRO A 62 -3.46 -4.74 -29.25
CA PRO A 62 -4.86 -4.79 -28.88
C PRO A 62 -5.81 -4.84 -30.09
N ILE A 63 -5.47 -4.16 -31.19
CA ILE A 63 -6.23 -4.20 -32.45
C ILE A 63 -6.06 -5.56 -33.13
N VAL A 64 -4.81 -6.01 -33.28
CA VAL A 64 -4.46 -7.29 -33.91
C VAL A 64 -5.19 -8.45 -33.22
N TRP A 65 -5.24 -8.44 -31.89
CA TRP A 65 -5.90 -9.47 -31.11
C TRP A 65 -7.40 -9.55 -31.34
N VAL A 66 -8.12 -8.42 -31.32
CA VAL A 66 -9.59 -8.40 -31.48
C VAL A 66 -10.05 -8.60 -32.92
N TYR A 67 -9.18 -8.32 -33.91
CA TYR A 67 -9.44 -8.59 -35.32
C TYR A 67 -9.03 -9.99 -35.78
N ASP A 68 -8.43 -10.80 -34.91
CA ASP A 68 -7.88 -12.12 -35.28
C ASP A 68 -6.90 -12.01 -36.46
N ALA A 69 -5.99 -11.04 -36.36
CA ALA A 69 -5.05 -10.68 -37.41
C ALA A 69 -3.62 -11.16 -37.09
N GLU A 70 -2.76 -11.16 -38.10
CA GLU A 70 -1.32 -11.37 -37.94
C GLU A 70 -0.56 -10.05 -37.98
N ILE A 71 0.39 -9.84 -37.08
CA ILE A 71 1.36 -8.74 -37.17
C ILE A 71 2.76 -9.28 -37.44
N HIS A 72 3.36 -8.82 -38.55
CA HIS A 72 4.66 -9.26 -39.04
C HIS A 72 5.71 -8.20 -38.73
N VAL A 73 6.77 -8.58 -38.01
CA VAL A 73 7.94 -7.75 -37.69
C VAL A 73 9.22 -8.52 -38.02
N ASP A 74 10.34 -7.84 -38.23
CA ASP A 74 11.60 -8.53 -38.54
C ASP A 74 12.29 -9.06 -37.28
N GLU A 75 12.49 -8.18 -36.28
CA GLU A 75 13.03 -8.55 -34.97
C GLU A 75 12.19 -8.00 -33.81
N ILE A 76 12.17 -8.74 -32.70
CA ILE A 76 11.46 -8.39 -31.47
C ILE A 76 12.34 -8.68 -30.25
N ASP A 77 12.18 -7.86 -29.21
CA ASP A 77 12.77 -8.09 -27.90
C ASP A 77 12.20 -9.35 -27.23
N GLU A 78 13.08 -10.18 -26.68
CA GLU A 78 12.74 -11.45 -26.03
C GLU A 78 11.81 -11.27 -24.82
N ASP A 79 12.16 -10.38 -23.90
CA ASP A 79 11.36 -10.12 -22.69
C ASP A 79 9.97 -9.60 -23.04
N PHE A 80 9.88 -8.70 -24.03
CA PHE A 80 8.59 -8.21 -24.50
C PHE A 80 7.76 -9.34 -25.11
N LEU A 81 8.33 -10.17 -26.00
CA LEU A 81 7.60 -11.29 -26.57
C LEU A 81 7.08 -12.25 -25.49
N MET A 82 7.92 -12.60 -24.53
CA MET A 82 7.58 -13.54 -23.46
C MET A 82 6.46 -13.04 -22.55
N CYS A 83 6.36 -11.73 -22.31
CA CYS A 83 5.34 -11.18 -21.43
C CYS A 83 3.95 -11.07 -22.07
N LEU A 84 3.86 -11.08 -23.41
CA LEU A 84 2.63 -10.77 -24.13
C LEU A 84 1.52 -11.80 -23.91
N ASP A 85 1.86 -13.05 -23.60
CA ASP A 85 0.86 -14.08 -23.29
C ASP A 85 0.10 -13.75 -21.99
N ASP A 86 0.82 -13.30 -20.95
CA ASP A 86 0.20 -12.87 -19.69
C ASP A 86 -0.62 -11.59 -19.88
N VAL A 87 -0.09 -10.63 -20.65
CA VAL A 87 -0.81 -9.40 -20.99
C VAL A 87 -2.11 -9.72 -21.76
N LYS A 88 -2.04 -10.52 -22.82
CA LYS A 88 -3.20 -10.92 -23.64
C LYS A 88 -4.22 -11.72 -22.82
N ARG A 89 -3.77 -12.55 -21.88
CA ARG A 89 -4.64 -13.27 -20.93
C ARG A 89 -5.42 -12.28 -20.07
N ALA A 90 -4.76 -11.27 -19.49
CA ALA A 90 -5.42 -10.25 -18.69
C ALA A 90 -6.47 -9.45 -19.49
N TYR A 91 -6.21 -9.14 -20.77
CA TYR A 91 -7.22 -8.55 -21.66
C TYR A 91 -8.43 -9.48 -21.90
N SER A 92 -8.17 -10.78 -22.06
CA SER A 92 -9.22 -11.79 -22.28
C SER A 92 -10.11 -11.96 -21.04
N GLU A 93 -9.50 -11.93 -19.85
CA GLU A 93 -10.22 -11.96 -18.57
C GLU A 93 -11.04 -10.69 -18.35
N MET A 94 -10.50 -9.52 -18.75
CA MET A 94 -11.20 -8.23 -18.67
C MET A 94 -12.42 -8.15 -19.59
N TYR A 95 -12.38 -8.81 -20.77
CA TYR A 95 -13.50 -8.85 -21.71
C TYR A 95 -13.87 -10.29 -22.11
N PRO A 96 -14.60 -11.05 -21.27
CA PRO A 96 -14.93 -12.45 -21.53
C PRO A 96 -15.72 -12.68 -22.84
N ASN A 97 -16.43 -11.65 -23.32
CA ASN A 97 -17.24 -11.69 -24.54
C ASN A 97 -16.44 -11.38 -25.82
N ILE A 98 -15.19 -10.94 -25.70
CA ILE A 98 -14.30 -10.65 -26.83
C ILE A 98 -13.24 -11.74 -26.94
N LYS A 99 -13.03 -12.26 -28.14
CA LYS A 99 -11.97 -13.24 -28.40
C LYS A 99 -10.69 -12.51 -28.83
N PHE A 100 -9.65 -12.57 -28.01
CA PHE A 100 -8.32 -12.06 -28.33
C PHE A 100 -7.49 -13.18 -28.96
N LYS A 101 -7.38 -13.20 -30.30
CA LYS A 101 -6.78 -14.33 -31.01
C LYS A 101 -5.51 -14.01 -31.80
N GLY A 102 -5.41 -12.81 -32.36
CA GLY A 102 -4.32 -12.43 -33.27
C GLY A 102 -2.90 -12.75 -32.77
N THR A 103 -1.98 -12.91 -33.71
CA THR A 103 -0.65 -13.49 -33.49
C THR A 103 0.46 -12.59 -34.02
N ILE A 104 1.67 -12.80 -33.50
CA ILE A 104 2.89 -12.13 -33.95
C ILE A 104 3.68 -13.13 -34.79
N ILE A 105 4.16 -12.68 -35.95
CA ILE A 105 5.10 -13.40 -36.79
C ILE A 105 6.39 -12.58 -36.80
N THR A 106 7.49 -13.18 -36.36
CA THR A 106 8.81 -12.55 -36.33
C THR A 106 9.86 -13.45 -36.97
N ASN A 107 10.86 -12.87 -37.62
CA ASN A 107 11.99 -13.62 -38.17
C ASN A 107 13.07 -13.88 -37.11
N LYS A 108 13.22 -12.98 -36.14
CA LYS A 108 14.29 -13.00 -35.15
C LYS A 108 13.78 -12.56 -33.78
N ILE A 109 14.20 -13.28 -32.75
CA ILE A 109 14.02 -12.91 -31.34
C ILE A 109 15.39 -12.48 -30.82
N VAL A 110 15.46 -11.31 -30.20
CA VAL A 110 16.70 -10.70 -29.73
C VAL A 110 16.65 -10.55 -28.22
N SER A 111 17.60 -11.17 -27.53
CA SER A 111 17.81 -10.94 -26.11
C SER A 111 18.58 -9.63 -25.93
N ASN A 112 17.93 -8.63 -25.37
CA ASN A 112 18.55 -7.35 -25.02
C ASN A 112 18.60 -7.23 -23.50
N ASP A 113 19.61 -6.54 -22.98
CA ASP A 113 19.68 -6.17 -21.57
C ASP A 113 20.09 -4.70 -21.47
N ILE A 114 19.72 -4.06 -20.36
CA ILE A 114 20.13 -2.69 -20.05
C ILE A 114 21.65 -2.61 -19.88
N VAL A 115 22.27 -1.60 -20.48
CA VAL A 115 23.74 -1.53 -20.67
C VAL A 115 24.51 -1.07 -19.40
N ASP A 116 23.83 -0.75 -18.29
CA ASP A 116 24.47 -0.27 -17.04
C ASP A 116 23.58 -0.57 -15.81
N ASP A 117 24.06 -1.41 -14.87
CA ASP A 117 23.30 -1.93 -13.70
C ASP A 117 23.23 -0.92 -12.53
N LYS A 118 22.89 0.33 -12.81
CA LYS A 118 22.69 1.36 -11.77
C LYS A 118 21.31 1.27 -11.10
N ASN A 119 20.49 0.27 -11.46
CA ASN A 119 19.15 0.02 -10.93
C ASN A 119 18.27 1.30 -10.88
N ARG A 120 18.31 2.11 -11.95
CA ARG A 120 17.55 3.37 -12.03
C ARG A 120 16.07 3.11 -12.25
N SER A 121 15.22 4.02 -11.76
CA SER A 121 13.79 4.00 -12.01
C SER A 121 13.33 5.20 -12.86
N MET A 122 12.20 5.04 -13.55
CA MET A 122 11.52 6.08 -14.32
C MET A 122 10.07 6.16 -13.89
N LEU A 123 9.49 7.35 -13.92
CA LEU A 123 8.07 7.59 -13.68
C LEU A 123 7.47 8.30 -14.89
N PHE A 124 6.43 7.71 -15.48
CA PHE A 124 5.58 8.46 -16.40
C PHE A 124 4.83 9.55 -15.63
N PHE A 125 5.17 10.80 -15.91
CA PHE A 125 4.77 11.94 -15.10
C PHE A 125 3.91 12.93 -15.89
N SER A 126 2.63 13.04 -15.53
CA SER A 126 1.67 13.94 -16.18
C SER A 126 1.35 15.19 -15.37
N GLY A 127 1.87 15.34 -14.15
CA GLY A 127 1.54 16.46 -13.23
C GLY A 127 0.15 16.40 -12.61
N GLY A 128 -0.65 15.36 -12.90
CA GLY A 128 -1.93 15.10 -12.25
C GLY A 128 -1.79 14.56 -10.83
N VAL A 129 -2.92 14.40 -10.14
CA VAL A 129 -2.98 13.83 -8.77
C VAL A 129 -2.24 12.50 -8.69
N ASP A 130 -2.52 11.59 -9.62
CA ASP A 130 -1.95 10.24 -9.59
C ASP A 130 -0.42 10.26 -9.82
N ALA A 131 0.04 11.03 -10.82
CA ALA A 131 1.46 11.18 -11.11
C ALA A 131 2.24 11.88 -9.97
N VAL A 132 1.67 12.90 -9.34
CA VAL A 132 2.29 13.61 -8.22
C VAL A 132 2.31 12.76 -6.96
N TYR A 133 1.25 11.98 -6.71
CA TYR A 133 1.25 10.98 -5.65
C TYR A 133 2.38 9.95 -5.84
N SER A 134 2.50 9.36 -7.03
CA SER A 134 3.57 8.41 -7.35
C SER A 134 4.95 9.05 -7.23
N LEU A 135 5.13 10.30 -7.68
CA LEU A 135 6.38 11.06 -7.49
C LEU A 135 6.73 11.18 -6.01
N ILE A 136 5.77 11.57 -5.16
CA ILE A 136 6.00 11.71 -3.72
C ILE A 136 6.43 10.37 -3.11
N ASN A 137 5.81 9.26 -3.50
CA ASN A 137 6.19 7.93 -3.02
C ASN A 137 7.59 7.50 -3.48
N LEU A 138 7.91 7.75 -4.74
CA LEU A 138 9.13 7.28 -5.40
C LEU A 138 10.32 8.24 -5.26
N ARG A 139 10.12 9.43 -4.68
CA ARG A 139 11.12 10.53 -4.66
C ARG A 139 12.51 10.11 -4.18
N LYS A 140 12.61 9.17 -3.23
CA LYS A 140 13.89 8.70 -2.67
C LYS A 140 14.73 7.92 -3.69
N GLU A 141 14.11 7.39 -4.74
CA GLU A 141 14.78 6.65 -5.81
C GLU A 141 15.33 7.56 -6.91
N LEU A 142 15.05 8.85 -6.83
CA LEU A 142 15.44 9.83 -7.83
C LEU A 142 15.02 9.42 -9.27
N PRO A 143 13.72 9.14 -9.50
CA PRO A 143 13.26 8.62 -10.78
C PRO A 143 13.44 9.64 -11.90
N LEU A 144 13.80 9.16 -13.09
CA LEU A 144 13.72 9.94 -14.33
C LEU A 144 12.24 10.26 -14.62
N LEU A 145 11.87 11.53 -14.69
CA LEU A 145 10.51 11.93 -15.06
C LEU A 145 10.34 11.87 -16.58
N CYS A 146 9.37 11.11 -17.07
CA CYS A 146 9.09 11.00 -18.49
C CYS A 146 7.68 11.50 -18.81
N THR A 147 7.54 12.47 -19.70
CA THR A 147 6.24 13.02 -20.12
C THR A 147 6.02 12.85 -21.63
N ILE A 148 4.85 12.36 -22.02
CA ILE A 148 4.49 12.09 -23.43
C ILE A 148 3.59 13.20 -24.00
N TRP A 149 4.10 13.91 -25.00
CA TRP A 149 3.32 14.74 -25.92
C TRP A 149 2.69 13.87 -27.02
N GLY A 150 1.37 13.96 -27.20
CA GLY A 150 0.62 13.10 -28.11
C GLY A 150 -0.22 12.04 -27.39
N SER A 151 -0.09 11.94 -26.06
CA SER A 151 -0.99 11.20 -25.18
C SER A 151 -2.18 12.07 -24.76
N ASP A 152 -2.13 12.79 -23.63
CA ASP A 152 -3.21 13.65 -23.14
C ASP A 152 -3.37 14.95 -23.95
N LEU A 153 -2.24 15.52 -24.39
CA LEU A 153 -2.21 16.64 -25.33
C LEU A 153 -2.11 16.14 -26.76
N PHE A 154 -2.88 16.74 -27.67
CA PHE A 154 -2.77 16.42 -29.08
C PHE A 154 -1.38 16.75 -29.63
N PHE A 155 -0.91 15.92 -30.56
CA PHE A 155 0.43 15.97 -31.17
C PHE A 155 0.83 17.34 -31.76
N GLN A 156 -0.13 18.22 -32.07
CA GLN A 156 0.09 19.53 -32.67
C GLN A 156 -0.07 20.71 -31.69
N ASP A 157 -0.45 20.45 -30.44
CA ASP A 157 -0.77 21.50 -29.46
C ASP A 157 0.48 22.07 -28.79
N LYS A 158 1.12 23.03 -29.47
CA LYS A 158 2.37 23.65 -29.01
C LYS A 158 2.19 24.49 -27.75
N GLU A 159 1.09 25.22 -27.64
CA GLU A 159 0.84 26.11 -26.51
C GLU A 159 0.60 25.31 -25.23
N GLY A 160 -0.27 24.29 -25.29
CA GLY A 160 -0.46 23.36 -24.18
C GLY A 160 0.85 22.66 -23.80
N TRP A 161 1.65 22.25 -24.80
CA TRP A 161 2.93 21.58 -24.54
C TRP A 161 3.97 22.48 -23.85
N ASN A 162 4.04 23.76 -24.20
CA ASN A 162 4.96 24.70 -23.53
C ASN A 162 4.65 24.80 -22.03
N ASN A 163 3.38 24.91 -21.66
CA ASN A 163 2.97 24.94 -20.27
C ASN A 163 3.24 23.60 -19.56
N VAL A 164 2.98 22.49 -20.26
CA VAL A 164 3.22 21.16 -19.71
C VAL A 164 4.69 20.90 -19.43
N SER A 165 5.54 21.17 -20.41
CA SER A 165 6.98 20.95 -20.30
C SER A 165 7.63 21.89 -19.28
N LEU A 166 7.20 23.15 -19.20
CA LEU A 166 7.67 24.10 -18.18
C LEU A 166 7.37 23.58 -16.76
N GLN A 167 6.13 23.17 -16.48
CA GLN A 167 5.77 22.65 -15.16
C GLN A 167 6.56 21.39 -14.77
N VAL A 168 6.84 20.50 -15.74
CA VAL A 168 7.64 19.30 -15.48
C VAL A 168 9.08 19.67 -15.15
N ARG A 169 9.67 20.64 -15.86
CA ARG A 169 11.02 21.15 -15.55
C ARG A 169 11.09 21.78 -14.16
N GLU A 170 10.11 22.62 -13.81
CA GLU A 170 10.01 23.20 -12.46
C GLU A 170 9.90 22.11 -11.39
N THR A 171 9.03 21.12 -11.61
CA THR A 171 8.88 19.99 -10.67
C THR A 171 10.16 19.18 -10.54
N ALA A 172 10.83 18.88 -11.65
CA ALA A 172 12.08 18.15 -11.65
C ALA A 172 13.16 18.93 -10.88
N GLN A 173 13.26 20.24 -11.09
CA GLN A 173 14.16 21.11 -10.35
C GLN A 173 13.84 21.13 -8.85
N ASP A 174 12.57 21.28 -8.47
CA ASP A 174 12.13 21.33 -7.07
C ASP A 174 12.41 20.02 -6.30
N PHE A 175 12.42 18.89 -7.01
CA PHE A 175 12.68 17.57 -6.45
C PHE A 175 14.12 17.07 -6.68
N GLY A 176 14.94 17.80 -7.43
CA GLY A 176 16.31 17.39 -7.77
C GLY A 176 16.35 16.15 -8.68
N LEU A 177 15.49 16.09 -9.69
CA LEU A 177 15.31 14.95 -10.60
C LEU A 177 15.70 15.28 -12.03
N ASP A 178 16.12 14.23 -12.76
CA ASP A 178 16.24 14.28 -14.21
C ASP A 178 14.85 14.18 -14.87
N TYR A 179 14.73 14.70 -16.09
CA TYR A 179 13.52 14.56 -16.90
C TYR A 179 13.84 14.31 -18.38
N THR A 180 12.89 13.70 -19.09
CA THR A 180 12.90 13.54 -20.54
C THR A 180 11.50 13.65 -21.11
N PHE A 181 11.42 13.91 -22.42
CA PHE A 181 10.16 14.07 -23.14
C PHE A 181 10.08 13.13 -24.33
N ILE A 182 8.87 12.69 -24.63
CA ILE A 182 8.54 11.93 -25.84
C ILE A 182 7.48 12.70 -26.60
N LYS A 183 7.61 12.81 -27.92
CA LYS A 183 6.56 13.33 -28.79
C LYS A 183 6.16 12.25 -29.79
N THR A 184 4.89 11.84 -29.80
CA THR A 184 4.45 10.65 -30.54
C THR A 184 3.09 10.82 -31.18
N SER A 185 2.92 10.30 -32.39
CA SER A 185 1.66 10.32 -33.12
C SER A 185 0.81 9.06 -32.91
N PHE A 186 1.18 8.17 -31.97
CA PHE A 186 0.59 6.83 -31.76
C PHE A 186 -0.94 6.80 -31.62
N ARG A 187 -1.55 7.84 -31.02
CA ARG A 187 -3.02 7.97 -30.97
C ARG A 187 -3.61 8.40 -32.31
N SER A 188 -2.94 9.30 -33.01
CA SER A 188 -3.45 9.93 -34.22
C SER A 188 -3.55 8.99 -35.41
N ILE A 189 -2.75 7.92 -35.41
CA ILE A 189 -2.77 6.87 -36.45
C ILE A 189 -3.95 5.91 -36.29
N LEU A 190 -4.65 5.92 -35.16
CA LEU A 190 -5.78 5.04 -34.90
C LEU A 190 -7.11 5.70 -35.28
N ASN A 191 -8.00 4.91 -35.85
CA ASN A 191 -9.36 5.31 -36.15
C ASN A 191 -10.29 4.99 -34.96
N TYR A 192 -10.23 5.84 -33.93
CA TYR A 192 -11.08 5.71 -32.74
C TYR A 192 -12.58 5.61 -33.04
N ASN A 193 -13.07 6.17 -34.15
CA ASN A 193 -14.50 6.06 -34.50
C ASN A 193 -14.90 4.61 -34.80
N ILE A 194 -14.08 3.90 -35.58
CA ILE A 194 -14.29 2.49 -35.91
C ILE A 194 -14.05 1.61 -34.69
N LEU A 195 -12.91 1.80 -34.03
CA LEU A 195 -12.53 1.02 -32.84
C LEU A 195 -13.54 1.14 -31.70
N ASN A 196 -14.07 2.35 -31.45
CA ASN A 196 -15.13 2.55 -30.46
C ASN A 196 -16.44 1.91 -30.90
N LYS A 197 -16.83 2.05 -32.17
CA LYS A 197 -18.10 1.53 -32.67
C LYS A 197 -18.13 0.01 -32.63
N ASP A 198 -17.06 -0.63 -33.08
CA ASP A 198 -17.05 -2.07 -33.36
C ASP A 198 -16.70 -2.90 -32.12
N PHE A 199 -15.93 -2.36 -31.15
CA PHE A 199 -15.45 -3.11 -29.98
C PHE A 199 -15.70 -2.43 -28.64
N ALA A 200 -15.29 -1.16 -28.48
CA ALA A 200 -15.28 -0.56 -27.14
C ALA A 200 -16.68 -0.22 -26.62
N LYS A 201 -17.54 0.44 -27.42
CA LYS A 201 -18.91 0.79 -27.01
C LYS A 201 -19.80 -0.42 -26.73
N PRO A 202 -19.76 -1.51 -27.53
CA PRO A 202 -20.42 -2.77 -27.17
C PRO A 202 -20.00 -3.33 -25.82
N SER A 203 -18.81 -2.96 -25.33
CA SER A 203 -18.25 -3.35 -24.03
C SER A 203 -18.38 -2.25 -22.97
N HIS A 204 -19.25 -1.25 -23.20
CA HIS A 204 -19.48 -0.10 -22.32
C HIS A 204 -18.24 0.77 -22.05
N GLU A 205 -17.32 0.83 -23.00
CA GLU A 205 -16.06 1.56 -22.89
C GLU A 205 -15.71 2.41 -24.13
N ASN A 206 -14.58 3.12 -24.02
CA ASN A 206 -13.87 3.76 -25.12
C ASN A 206 -12.51 3.09 -25.35
N TRP A 207 -12.04 3.07 -26.59
CA TRP A 207 -10.84 2.35 -26.99
C TRP A 207 -9.57 2.83 -26.27
N TRP A 208 -9.46 4.14 -26.01
CA TRP A 208 -8.30 4.69 -25.31
C TRP A 208 -8.19 4.11 -23.90
N HIS A 209 -9.24 4.26 -23.10
CA HIS A 209 -9.28 3.79 -21.71
C HIS A 209 -9.39 2.26 -21.61
N GLY A 210 -10.27 1.63 -22.40
CA GLY A 210 -10.57 0.21 -22.28
C GLY A 210 -9.58 -0.72 -22.99
N PHE A 211 -8.80 -0.25 -23.97
CA PHE A 211 -7.99 -1.16 -24.80
C PHE A 211 -6.52 -0.75 -24.99
N GLN A 212 -6.19 0.54 -24.98
CA GLN A 212 -4.91 1.00 -25.53
C GLN A 212 -3.91 1.58 -24.50
N HIS A 213 -4.37 2.47 -23.62
CA HIS A 213 -3.47 3.46 -23.01
C HIS A 213 -2.32 2.87 -22.16
N GLY A 214 -2.56 1.87 -21.30
CA GLY A 214 -1.55 1.32 -20.40
C GLY A 214 -0.33 0.76 -21.13
N ILE A 215 -0.52 -0.35 -21.87
CA ILE A 215 0.55 -1.00 -22.64
C ILE A 215 1.19 -0.06 -23.66
N ALA A 216 0.40 0.80 -24.32
CA ALA A 216 0.94 1.73 -25.32
C ALA A 216 1.85 2.78 -24.67
N ILE A 217 1.49 3.34 -23.51
CA ILE A 217 2.34 4.30 -22.78
C ILE A 217 3.61 3.61 -22.27
N LEU A 218 3.48 2.45 -21.62
CA LEU A 218 4.62 1.71 -21.06
C LEU A 218 5.68 1.38 -22.10
N ALA A 219 5.24 0.94 -23.28
CA ALA A 219 6.13 0.55 -24.37
C ALA A 219 6.99 1.69 -24.94
N HIS A 220 6.53 2.95 -24.84
CA HIS A 220 7.38 4.11 -25.19
C HIS A 220 8.59 4.24 -24.23
N GLY A 221 8.55 3.58 -23.08
CA GLY A 221 9.66 3.50 -22.15
C GLY A 221 10.79 2.56 -22.59
N ALA A 222 10.57 1.66 -23.57
CA ALA A 222 11.58 0.66 -23.95
C ALA A 222 12.89 1.28 -24.48
N PRO A 223 12.86 2.25 -25.43
CA PRO A 223 14.09 2.93 -25.85
C PRO A 223 14.74 3.74 -24.73
N ILE A 224 13.95 4.31 -23.81
CA ILE A 224 14.45 5.06 -22.65
C ILE A 224 15.14 4.12 -21.67
N ALA A 225 14.55 2.96 -21.40
CA ALA A 225 15.12 1.97 -20.50
C ALA A 225 16.47 1.45 -21.01
N TYR A 226 16.53 1.13 -22.29
CA TYR A 226 17.76 0.70 -22.94
C TYR A 226 18.84 1.79 -22.88
N TYR A 227 18.49 3.04 -23.21
CA TYR A 227 19.46 4.14 -23.29
C TYR A 227 19.96 4.63 -21.92
N PHE A 228 19.07 4.80 -20.94
CA PHE A 228 19.41 5.35 -19.62
C PHE A 228 19.71 4.30 -18.55
N GLY A 229 19.60 3.01 -18.87
CA GLY A 229 19.76 1.92 -17.90
C GLY A 229 18.64 1.88 -16.86
N ILE A 230 17.38 2.06 -17.28
CA ILE A 230 16.23 2.00 -16.37
C ILE A 230 15.82 0.54 -16.18
N ARG A 231 15.90 0.04 -14.95
CA ARG A 231 15.44 -1.32 -14.60
C ARG A 231 13.95 -1.35 -14.31
N ARG A 232 13.38 -0.22 -13.88
CA ARG A 232 12.00 -0.14 -13.40
C ARG A 232 11.24 1.08 -13.91
N ILE A 233 10.13 0.85 -14.61
CA ILE A 233 9.24 1.90 -15.10
C ILE A 233 7.95 1.90 -14.28
N ASN A 234 7.57 3.07 -13.76
CA ASN A 234 6.35 3.24 -12.98
C ASN A 234 5.31 4.01 -13.79
N LEU A 235 4.08 3.50 -13.84
CA LEU A 235 2.90 4.18 -14.38
C LEU A 235 1.89 4.38 -13.27
N ALA A 236 1.47 5.63 -13.06
CA ALA A 236 0.56 5.97 -11.98
C ALA A 236 -0.84 5.38 -12.20
N ALA A 237 -1.34 4.66 -11.21
CA ALA A 237 -2.67 4.06 -11.22
C ALA A 237 -3.75 5.14 -11.28
N THR A 238 -4.69 5.03 -12.22
CA THR A 238 -5.84 5.93 -12.30
C THR A 238 -7.04 5.39 -11.51
N VAL A 239 -7.17 4.06 -11.45
CA VAL A 239 -8.24 3.36 -10.74
C VAL A 239 -7.65 2.70 -9.51
N SER A 240 -8.39 2.76 -8.39
CA SER A 240 -7.98 2.08 -7.16
C SER A 240 -8.67 0.72 -7.02
N VAL A 241 -8.04 -0.22 -6.31
CA VAL A 241 -8.68 -1.50 -5.94
C VAL A 241 -9.99 -1.27 -5.15
N LYS A 242 -10.10 -0.12 -4.46
CA LYS A 242 -11.30 0.31 -3.71
C LYS A 242 -12.49 0.71 -4.60
N SER A 243 -12.29 0.82 -5.92
CA SER A 243 -13.28 1.30 -6.89
C SER A 243 -13.49 0.31 -8.06
N ILE A 244 -12.99 -0.92 -7.94
CA ILE A 244 -12.91 -1.89 -9.05
C ILE A 244 -14.24 -2.58 -9.39
N GLU A 245 -15.31 -2.34 -8.64
CA GLU A 245 -16.56 -3.10 -8.83
C GLU A 245 -17.41 -2.70 -10.04
N ASP A 246 -17.06 -1.67 -10.83
CA ASP A 246 -17.95 -1.21 -11.93
C ASP A 246 -17.27 -0.77 -13.26
N TYR A 247 -15.94 -0.90 -13.45
CA TYR A 247 -15.29 -0.36 -14.66
C TYR A 247 -14.15 -1.22 -15.23
N THR A 248 -14.09 -1.35 -16.57
CA THR A 248 -12.99 -2.01 -17.29
C THR A 248 -11.91 -0.98 -17.66
N CYS A 249 -10.62 -1.31 -17.50
CA CYS A 249 -9.52 -0.39 -17.75
C CYS A 249 -8.30 -1.15 -18.29
N ALA A 250 -7.75 -0.73 -19.43
CA ALA A 250 -6.53 -1.32 -20.01
C ALA A 250 -5.22 -0.88 -19.32
N SER A 251 -5.31 -0.51 -18.05
CA SER A 251 -4.16 -0.18 -17.18
C SER A 251 -4.52 -0.65 -15.77
N THR A 252 -4.06 -1.84 -15.45
CA THR A 252 -4.26 -2.51 -14.16
C THR A 252 -2.98 -3.27 -13.80
N PRO A 253 -2.79 -3.67 -12.53
CA PRO A 253 -1.66 -4.52 -12.15
C PRO A 253 -1.55 -5.80 -12.99
N ALA A 254 -2.69 -6.40 -13.39
CA ALA A 254 -2.72 -7.62 -14.20
C ALA A 254 -2.20 -7.41 -15.64
N ILE A 255 -2.24 -6.18 -16.16
CA ILE A 255 -1.72 -5.83 -17.49
C ILE A 255 -0.33 -5.22 -17.35
N ASP A 256 -0.24 -4.11 -16.63
CA ASP A 256 0.91 -3.23 -16.61
C ASP A 256 2.12 -3.86 -15.92
N ASN A 257 1.93 -4.60 -14.82
CA ASN A 257 3.06 -5.25 -14.12
C ASN A 257 3.65 -6.43 -14.90
N ASN A 258 2.90 -6.95 -15.87
CA ASN A 258 3.40 -8.00 -16.73
C ASN A 258 4.23 -7.44 -17.88
N VAL A 259 4.12 -6.16 -18.24
CA VAL A 259 4.92 -5.57 -19.33
C VAL A 259 6.40 -5.54 -18.98
N LYS A 260 7.22 -6.18 -19.82
CA LYS A 260 8.68 -6.25 -19.70
C LYS A 260 9.34 -6.01 -21.06
N PHE A 261 10.57 -5.53 -21.04
CA PHE A 261 11.42 -5.41 -22.23
C PHE A 261 12.86 -5.15 -21.79
N CYS A 262 13.85 -5.68 -22.51
CA CYS A 262 15.29 -5.44 -22.30
C CYS A 262 15.79 -5.51 -20.84
N GLY A 263 15.29 -6.44 -20.03
CA GLY A 263 15.59 -6.55 -18.59
C GLY A 263 14.83 -5.56 -17.70
N CYS A 264 14.11 -4.59 -18.27
CA CYS A 264 13.24 -3.66 -17.55
C CYS A 264 11.87 -4.29 -17.25
N TYR A 265 11.34 -4.01 -16.07
CA TYR A 265 9.97 -4.38 -15.68
C TYR A 265 9.14 -3.15 -15.29
N CYS A 266 7.83 -3.26 -15.46
CA CYS A 266 6.89 -2.17 -15.19
C CYS A 266 6.14 -2.36 -13.86
N ILE A 267 5.74 -1.26 -13.22
CA ILE A 267 4.90 -1.24 -12.01
C ILE A 267 3.74 -0.26 -12.21
N HIS A 268 2.53 -0.74 -11.92
CA HIS A 268 1.31 0.05 -11.78
C HIS A 268 1.24 0.66 -10.37
N GLU A 269 1.72 1.88 -10.22
CA GLU A 269 2.02 2.51 -8.93
C GLU A 269 0.80 3.24 -8.34
N GLY A 270 0.47 2.95 -7.08
CA GLY A 270 -0.55 3.69 -6.33
C GLY A 270 -1.99 3.17 -6.47
N VAL A 271 -2.17 1.90 -6.85
CA VAL A 271 -3.47 1.24 -7.05
C VAL A 271 -4.24 0.99 -5.76
N GLU A 272 -3.54 0.91 -4.63
CA GLU A 272 -4.10 0.77 -3.29
C GLU A 272 -4.85 2.03 -2.85
N SER A 273 -4.50 3.20 -3.39
CA SER A 273 -4.94 4.49 -2.87
C SER A 273 -6.12 5.04 -3.67
N SER A 274 -7.21 5.41 -2.97
CA SER A 274 -8.30 6.15 -3.63
C SER A 274 -7.79 7.54 -4.04
N ARG A 275 -8.49 8.20 -4.97
CA ARG A 275 -8.13 9.57 -5.36
C ARG A 275 -8.05 10.53 -4.17
N ASN A 276 -8.95 10.39 -3.18
CA ASN A 276 -8.95 11.24 -2.00
C ASN A 276 -7.79 10.91 -1.05
N ASP A 277 -7.39 9.64 -0.94
CA ASP A 277 -6.19 9.26 -0.17
C ASP A 277 -4.92 9.83 -0.81
N LYS A 278 -4.84 9.81 -2.15
CA LYS A 278 -3.75 10.45 -2.90
C LYS A 278 -3.68 11.94 -2.62
N ILE A 279 -4.81 12.65 -2.71
CA ILE A 279 -4.88 14.09 -2.40
C ILE A 279 -4.46 14.38 -0.95
N ARG A 280 -4.95 13.59 0.02
CA ARG A 280 -4.55 13.73 1.43
C ARG A 280 -3.04 13.59 1.61
N ARG A 281 -2.41 12.58 0.99
CA ARG A 281 -0.96 12.40 1.07
C ARG A 281 -0.20 13.54 0.41
N ILE A 282 -0.65 14.03 -0.74
CA ILE A 282 -0.07 15.21 -1.42
C ILE A 282 -0.12 16.44 -0.51
N CYS A 283 -1.27 16.73 0.10
CA CYS A 283 -1.44 17.88 0.98
C CYS A 283 -0.54 17.79 2.21
N ARG A 284 -0.51 16.62 2.86
CA ARG A 284 0.36 16.36 4.02
C ARG A 284 1.83 16.52 3.66
N PHE A 285 2.27 15.97 2.53
CA PHE A 285 3.65 16.09 2.06
C PHE A 285 4.05 17.55 1.80
N SER A 286 3.18 18.33 1.14
CA SER A 286 3.41 19.76 0.90
C SER A 286 3.78 20.50 2.20
N ARG A 287 3.01 20.26 3.26
CA ARG A 287 3.25 20.85 4.59
C ARG A 287 4.49 20.30 5.28
N THR A 288 4.66 18.98 5.33
CA THR A 288 5.78 18.37 6.08
C THR A 288 7.14 18.61 5.43
N ALA A 289 7.19 18.62 4.10
CA ALA A 289 8.42 18.90 3.36
C ALA A 289 8.64 20.40 3.11
N ASN A 290 7.67 21.26 3.48
CA ASN A 290 7.63 22.69 3.15
C ASN A 290 7.94 22.94 1.66
N LYS A 291 7.30 22.15 0.79
CA LYS A 291 7.50 22.20 -0.67
C LYS A 291 6.18 22.53 -1.34
N LYS A 292 6.17 23.53 -2.21
CA LYS A 292 5.00 23.85 -3.04
C LYS A 292 4.78 22.74 -4.06
N ILE A 293 3.54 22.25 -4.16
CA ILE A 293 3.17 21.18 -5.08
C ILE A 293 2.16 21.71 -6.08
N ARG A 294 2.51 21.79 -7.37
CA ARG A 294 1.57 22.23 -8.42
C ARG A 294 0.89 21.03 -9.07
N LEU A 295 -0.44 20.98 -8.98
CA LEU A 295 -1.26 19.96 -9.63
C LEU A 295 -1.84 20.47 -10.96
N ARG A 296 -1.88 19.61 -11.97
CA ARG A 296 -2.54 19.87 -13.27
C ARG A 296 -3.52 18.74 -13.57
N VAL A 297 -4.82 19.04 -13.49
CA VAL A 297 -5.87 18.01 -13.58
C VAL A 297 -6.89 18.26 -14.68
N CYS A 298 -6.97 19.47 -15.22
CA CYS A 298 -8.01 19.82 -16.20
C CYS A 298 -7.91 18.98 -17.47
N TRP A 299 -9.08 18.68 -18.03
CA TRP A 299 -9.24 17.92 -19.28
C TRP A 299 -10.08 18.67 -20.33
N GLU A 300 -10.78 19.74 -19.94
CA GLU A 300 -11.66 20.50 -20.85
C GLU A 300 -10.88 21.56 -21.65
N GLN A 301 -9.90 22.21 -21.01
CA GLN A 301 -9.08 23.20 -21.68
C GLN A 301 -7.74 22.60 -22.09
N ARG A 302 -7.29 22.97 -23.29
CA ARG A 302 -6.08 22.44 -23.93
C ARG A 302 -4.83 23.26 -23.66
N THR A 303 -4.97 24.35 -22.90
CA THR A 303 -3.89 25.27 -22.55
C THR A 303 -2.88 24.68 -21.57
N GLY A 304 -3.08 23.46 -21.06
CA GLY A 304 -2.17 22.87 -20.05
C GLY A 304 -2.29 23.52 -18.65
N SER A 305 -3.30 24.35 -18.41
CA SER A 305 -3.60 24.97 -17.10
C SER A 305 -4.86 24.36 -16.46
N ASN A 306 -5.16 24.68 -15.20
CA ASN A 306 -6.44 24.32 -14.57
C ASN A 306 -7.53 25.37 -14.90
N CYS A 307 -8.70 24.93 -15.41
CA CYS A 307 -9.77 25.89 -15.75
C CYS A 307 -10.56 26.34 -14.52
N CYS A 308 -10.43 25.62 -13.40
CA CYS A 308 -11.17 25.80 -12.14
C CYS A 308 -12.70 25.74 -12.24
N LEU A 309 -13.25 25.51 -13.44
CA LEU A 309 -14.68 25.57 -13.73
C LEU A 309 -15.31 24.22 -14.09
N CYS A 310 -14.50 23.21 -14.45
CA CYS A 310 -14.97 21.87 -14.79
C CYS A 310 -15.08 20.96 -13.56
N GLU A 311 -15.85 19.87 -13.67
CA GLU A 311 -16.06 18.92 -12.56
C GLU A 311 -14.75 18.38 -12.01
N LYS A 312 -13.79 18.01 -12.87
CA LYS A 312 -12.52 17.41 -12.44
C LYS A 312 -11.64 18.39 -11.67
N CYS A 313 -11.64 19.67 -12.07
CA CYS A 313 -10.97 20.72 -11.30
C CYS A 313 -11.68 20.94 -9.97
N ALA A 314 -13.01 21.14 -10.02
CA ALA A 314 -13.84 21.35 -8.85
C ALA A 314 -13.68 20.27 -7.79
N ARG A 315 -13.78 19.02 -8.22
CA ARG A 315 -13.60 17.88 -7.34
C ARG A 315 -12.20 17.85 -6.71
N THR A 316 -11.17 18.21 -7.46
CA THR A 316 -9.80 18.16 -6.95
C THR A 316 -9.54 19.27 -5.94
N TYR A 317 -9.88 20.53 -6.24
CA TYR A 317 -9.68 21.61 -5.27
C TYR A 317 -10.61 21.49 -4.06
N MET A 318 -11.83 20.96 -4.22
CA MET A 318 -12.72 20.72 -3.08
C MET A 318 -12.23 19.58 -2.19
N ALA A 319 -11.53 18.58 -2.75
CA ALA A 319 -10.87 17.54 -1.96
C ALA A 319 -9.63 18.07 -1.20
N ILE A 320 -8.89 19.03 -1.77
CA ILE A 320 -7.80 19.71 -1.05
C ILE A 320 -8.39 20.56 0.08
N PHE A 321 -9.42 21.34 -0.23
CA PHE A 321 -10.15 22.16 0.73
C PHE A 321 -10.72 21.33 1.88
N SER A 322 -11.31 20.15 1.59
CA SER A 322 -11.85 19.27 2.61
C SER A 322 -10.80 18.66 3.54
N GLU A 323 -9.52 18.63 3.15
CA GLU A 323 -8.41 18.24 4.01
C GLU A 323 -7.87 19.42 4.86
N GLY A 324 -8.42 20.63 4.70
CA GLY A 324 -8.04 21.84 5.45
C GLY A 324 -6.83 22.57 4.87
N TYR A 325 -6.68 22.57 3.54
CA TYR A 325 -5.60 23.23 2.82
C TYR A 325 -6.16 24.22 1.80
N ASP A 326 -5.42 25.28 1.54
CA ASP A 326 -5.77 26.27 0.50
C ASP A 326 -5.41 25.69 -0.89
N PRO A 327 -6.39 25.46 -1.78
CA PRO A 327 -6.10 24.92 -3.10
C PRO A 327 -5.27 25.85 -4.00
N ILE A 328 -5.19 27.15 -3.70
CA ILE A 328 -4.33 28.10 -4.44
C ILE A 328 -2.86 27.68 -4.32
N GLU A 329 -2.44 27.17 -3.16
CA GLU A 329 -1.10 26.63 -2.95
C GLU A 329 -0.77 25.42 -3.83
N PHE A 330 -1.82 24.79 -4.41
CA PHE A 330 -1.70 23.60 -5.25
C PHE A 330 -1.87 23.87 -6.75
N GLY A 331 -1.84 25.14 -7.17
CA GLY A 331 -1.90 25.53 -8.58
C GLY A 331 -3.33 25.68 -9.14
N PHE A 332 -4.30 25.99 -8.27
CA PHE A 332 -5.65 26.38 -8.69
C PHE A 332 -5.82 27.89 -8.51
N ASP A 333 -6.02 28.61 -9.62
CA ASP A 333 -6.36 30.04 -9.56
C ASP A 333 -7.84 30.17 -9.17
N LEU A 334 -8.10 30.51 -7.91
CA LEU A 334 -9.43 30.50 -7.30
C LEU A 334 -9.77 31.86 -6.70
N SER A 335 -11.02 32.25 -6.87
CA SER A 335 -11.62 33.43 -6.24
C SER A 335 -13.03 33.07 -5.73
N PRO A 336 -13.62 33.85 -4.80
CA PRO A 336 -15.00 33.68 -4.38
C PRO A 336 -16.00 33.58 -5.55
N GLU A 337 -15.78 34.34 -6.63
CA GLU A 337 -16.60 34.33 -7.83
C GLU A 337 -16.54 33.00 -8.59
N ILE A 338 -15.37 32.32 -8.59
CA ILE A 338 -15.22 30.99 -9.21
C ILE A 338 -16.03 29.95 -8.45
N TYR A 339 -15.98 29.95 -7.11
CA TYR A 339 -16.80 29.04 -6.30
C TYR A 339 -18.30 29.27 -6.53
N GLN A 340 -18.73 30.54 -6.60
CA GLN A 340 -20.11 30.89 -6.91
C GLN A 340 -20.52 30.44 -8.32
N THR A 341 -19.65 30.66 -9.31
CA THR A 341 -19.91 30.23 -10.70
C THR A 341 -20.08 28.71 -10.81
N VAL A 342 -19.24 27.93 -10.11
CA VAL A 342 -19.35 26.47 -10.10
C VAL A 342 -20.63 26.03 -9.39
N LYS A 343 -20.99 26.67 -8.27
CA LYS A 343 -22.26 26.45 -7.57
C LYS A 343 -23.46 26.69 -8.50
N ASP A 344 -23.47 27.80 -9.22
CA ASP A 344 -24.57 28.15 -10.16
C ASP A 344 -24.67 27.15 -11.32
N LYS A 345 -23.53 26.64 -11.81
CA LYS A 345 -23.50 25.57 -12.82
C LYS A 345 -24.09 24.26 -12.28
N ILE A 346 -23.85 23.92 -11.01
CA ILE A 346 -24.46 22.74 -10.36
C ILE A 346 -25.97 22.94 -10.20
N ILE A 347 -26.41 24.11 -9.70
CA ILE A 347 -27.84 24.44 -9.54
C ILE A 347 -28.57 24.34 -10.88
N SER A 348 -28.00 24.92 -11.94
CA SER A 348 -28.57 24.91 -13.29
C SER A 348 -28.38 23.58 -14.04
N SER A 349 -27.83 22.55 -13.40
CA SER A 349 -27.52 21.23 -14.00
C SER A 349 -26.57 21.27 -15.20
N LYS A 350 -25.87 22.39 -15.42
CA LYS A 350 -24.81 22.53 -16.43
C LYS A 350 -23.54 21.78 -16.02
N LEU A 351 -23.34 21.55 -14.73
CA LEU A 351 -22.27 20.72 -14.18
C LEU A 351 -22.90 19.63 -13.30
N LYS A 352 -22.68 18.36 -13.65
CA LYS A 352 -23.15 17.22 -12.87
C LYS A 352 -22.13 16.87 -11.79
N ILE A 353 -22.61 16.42 -10.64
CA ILE A 353 -21.81 15.95 -9.50
C ILE A 353 -21.97 14.42 -9.41
N PRO A 354 -21.01 13.63 -9.93
CA PRO A 354 -21.06 12.18 -9.79
C PRO A 354 -20.75 11.81 -8.35
N ILE A 355 -21.76 11.35 -7.60
CA ILE A 355 -21.64 11.06 -6.17
C ILE A 355 -20.50 10.09 -5.85
N VAL A 356 -20.27 9.09 -6.70
CA VAL A 356 -19.15 8.14 -6.55
C VAL A 356 -17.80 8.83 -6.33
N PHE A 357 -17.60 10.00 -6.95
CA PHE A 357 -16.36 10.76 -6.83
C PHE A 357 -16.39 11.86 -5.76
N TRP A 358 -17.58 12.28 -5.32
CA TRP A 358 -17.76 13.40 -4.39
C TRP A 358 -18.12 12.97 -2.97
N LYS A 359 -18.56 11.72 -2.77
CA LYS A 359 -19.00 11.17 -1.48
C LYS A 359 -17.97 11.41 -0.36
N ASP A 360 -16.71 11.12 -0.62
CA ASP A 360 -15.65 11.29 0.38
C ASP A 360 -15.30 12.76 0.65
N ILE A 361 -15.53 13.65 -0.32
CA ILE A 361 -15.33 15.09 -0.17
C ILE A 361 -16.46 15.68 0.68
N ILE A 362 -17.70 15.36 0.33
CA ILE A 362 -18.91 15.75 1.07
C ILE A 362 -18.76 15.32 2.53
N ARG A 363 -18.37 14.05 2.76
CA ARG A 363 -18.12 13.54 4.11
C ARG A 363 -16.99 14.29 4.82
N GLY A 364 -15.87 14.56 4.15
CA GLY A 364 -14.75 15.31 4.72
C GLY A 364 -15.09 16.76 5.12
N LEU A 365 -16.09 17.35 4.46
CA LEU A 365 -16.60 18.69 4.76
C LEU A 365 -17.73 18.70 5.80
N SER A 366 -18.52 17.63 5.92
CA SER A 366 -19.76 17.60 6.70
C SER A 366 -19.57 17.90 8.19
N ASP A 367 -18.41 17.55 8.76
CA ASP A 367 -18.09 17.77 10.17
C ASP A 367 -17.25 19.05 10.43
N LYS A 368 -16.95 19.84 9.38
CA LYS A 368 -16.02 20.99 9.45
C LYS A 368 -16.74 22.31 9.25
N ARG A 369 -17.47 22.74 10.29
CA ARG A 369 -18.31 23.95 10.26
C ARG A 369 -17.57 25.21 9.81
N GLU A 370 -16.33 25.39 10.26
CA GLU A 370 -15.45 26.49 9.87
C GLU A 370 -15.25 26.57 8.34
N LEU A 371 -14.98 25.44 7.68
CA LEU A 371 -14.79 25.40 6.23
C LEU A 371 -16.09 25.63 5.44
N LEU A 372 -17.24 25.24 6.01
CA LEU A 372 -18.54 25.48 5.40
C LEU A 372 -18.90 26.97 5.42
N GLU A 373 -18.59 27.65 6.53
CA GLU A 373 -18.81 29.09 6.68
C GLU A 373 -17.88 29.91 5.75
N GLU A 374 -16.68 29.42 5.45
CA GLU A 374 -15.71 30.07 4.56
C GLU A 374 -16.00 29.90 3.06
N ASN A 375 -16.73 28.87 2.63
CA ASN A 375 -16.86 28.53 1.22
C ASN A 375 -18.30 28.19 0.79
N VAL A 376 -18.88 29.08 -0.04
CA VAL A 376 -20.27 28.98 -0.53
C VAL A 376 -20.58 27.71 -1.32
N LEU A 377 -19.57 27.10 -1.97
CA LEU A 377 -19.70 25.87 -2.72
C LEU A 377 -19.65 24.66 -1.78
N ALA A 378 -18.77 24.68 -0.77
CA ALA A 378 -18.69 23.65 0.26
C ALA A 378 -20.03 23.51 1.01
N ASP A 379 -20.56 24.63 1.52
CA ASP A 379 -21.85 24.68 2.20
C ASP A 379 -22.98 24.15 1.33
N TYR A 380 -23.07 24.63 0.08
CA TYR A 380 -24.12 24.19 -0.85
C TYR A 380 -24.06 22.68 -1.13
N ILE A 381 -22.87 22.14 -1.37
CA ILE A 381 -22.67 20.71 -1.69
C ILE A 381 -23.04 19.84 -0.48
N VAL A 382 -22.59 20.19 0.72
CA VAL A 382 -22.90 19.43 1.94
C VAL A 382 -24.40 19.46 2.24
N ASN A 383 -25.05 20.62 2.14
CA ASN A 383 -26.48 20.75 2.40
C ASN A 383 -27.33 20.00 1.35
N ARG A 384 -26.98 20.11 0.08
CA ARG A 384 -27.70 19.45 -1.02
C ARG A 384 -27.60 17.92 -0.97
N TYR A 385 -26.44 17.41 -0.54
CA TYR A 385 -26.08 15.99 -0.56
C TYR A 385 -25.85 15.43 0.85
N SER A 386 -26.60 15.95 1.83
CA SER A 386 -26.42 15.70 3.27
C SER A 386 -26.51 14.22 3.66
N GLU A 387 -27.23 13.41 2.89
CA GLU A 387 -27.34 11.96 3.07
C GLU A 387 -25.99 11.24 2.93
N TYR A 388 -25.05 11.82 2.16
CA TYR A 388 -23.70 11.28 1.97
C TYR A 388 -22.71 11.79 3.03
N GLY A 389 -23.11 12.75 3.85
CA GLY A 389 -22.36 13.23 5.02
C GLY A 389 -22.45 12.32 6.24
N LYS A 390 -23.43 11.39 6.28
CA LYS A 390 -23.63 10.46 7.40
C LYS A 390 -22.64 9.29 7.34
N SER A 391 -22.04 8.96 8.48
CA SER A 391 -20.96 7.96 8.58
C SER A 391 -21.42 6.56 8.19
N SER A 392 -21.06 6.14 6.97
CA SER A 392 -20.86 4.73 6.63
C SER A 392 -19.35 4.47 6.62
N ILE A 393 -19.00 3.35 7.27
CA ILE A 393 -17.67 2.81 7.56
C ILE A 393 -16.60 3.20 6.52
N ARG A 394 -15.48 3.75 7.01
CA ARG A 394 -14.30 4.12 6.22
C ARG A 394 -13.33 2.94 6.22
N TYR A 395 -13.10 2.37 5.04
CA TYR A 395 -11.97 1.49 4.74
C TYR A 395 -10.91 2.36 4.05
N ILE A 396 -9.73 2.42 4.63
CA ILE A 396 -8.52 2.95 4.02
C ILE A 396 -7.57 1.73 3.97
N PRO A 397 -6.86 1.51 2.87
CA PRO A 397 -5.57 0.81 2.98
C PRO A 397 -4.37 1.74 2.85
N THR A 398 -3.28 1.40 3.54
CA THR A 398 -1.93 1.95 3.34
C THR A 398 -0.96 0.85 2.92
N ILE A 399 -0.11 1.17 1.94
CA ILE A 399 1.05 0.38 1.55
C ILE A 399 2.19 0.63 2.53
N VAL A 400 2.81 -0.46 2.96
CA VAL A 400 4.10 -0.51 3.66
C VAL A 400 5.20 -0.09 2.68
N GLU A 401 5.87 1.03 2.94
CA GLU A 401 7.10 1.45 2.23
C GLU A 401 8.17 0.36 2.41
N LYS A 402 8.54 -0.39 1.36
CA LYS A 402 9.77 -1.19 1.36
C LYS A 402 10.90 -0.32 0.82
N GLU A 403 11.68 0.26 1.73
CA GLU A 403 12.96 0.87 1.38
C GLU A 403 13.90 -0.17 0.77
N ASN A 404 14.54 0.14 -0.36
CA ASN A 404 15.63 -0.64 -0.94
C ASN A 404 16.89 -0.50 -0.07
N LYS A 405 16.84 -1.10 1.11
CA LYS A 405 18.02 -1.36 1.95
C LYS A 405 18.57 -2.72 1.55
N ALA A 406 19.89 -2.88 1.61
CA ALA A 406 20.53 -4.18 1.38
C ALA A 406 19.85 -5.21 2.30
N ILE A 407 19.20 -6.22 1.71
CA ILE A 407 18.51 -7.27 2.45
C ILE A 407 19.56 -8.03 3.26
N LYS A 408 19.37 -8.13 4.58
CA LYS A 408 20.31 -8.80 5.49
C LYS A 408 19.71 -9.98 6.24
N ALA A 409 18.39 -10.16 6.17
CA ALA A 409 17.68 -11.31 6.73
C ALA A 409 16.39 -11.58 5.93
N VAL A 410 15.82 -12.77 6.10
CA VAL A 410 14.56 -13.16 5.44
C VAL A 410 13.47 -13.35 6.48
N LEU A 411 12.30 -12.78 6.26
CA LEU A 411 11.08 -13.08 7.01
C LEU A 411 10.24 -14.06 6.19
N LEU A 412 10.06 -15.28 6.70
CA LEU A 412 9.22 -16.28 6.03
C LEU A 412 7.75 -16.09 6.40
N GLU A 413 7.01 -15.42 5.53
CA GLU A 413 5.60 -15.12 5.73
C GLU A 413 4.90 -15.05 4.36
N ARG A 414 3.66 -15.54 4.29
CA ARG A 414 2.89 -15.43 3.05
C ARG A 414 2.47 -13.99 2.82
N GLN A 415 2.35 -13.59 1.56
CA GLN A 415 1.74 -12.32 1.20
C GLN A 415 0.34 -12.23 1.81
N HIS A 416 0.04 -11.10 2.44
CA HIS A 416 -1.27 -10.89 3.03
C HIS A 416 -2.30 -10.58 1.94
N ASP A 417 -3.37 -11.36 1.92
CA ASP A 417 -4.54 -11.13 1.10
C ASP A 417 -5.57 -10.31 1.90
N TYR A 418 -5.73 -9.05 1.50
CA TYR A 418 -6.69 -8.13 2.10
C TYR A 418 -7.95 -7.93 1.22
N SER A 419 -8.21 -8.83 0.27
CA SER A 419 -9.37 -8.75 -0.64
C SER A 419 -10.72 -8.81 0.10
N THR A 420 -10.78 -9.54 1.21
CA THR A 420 -11.98 -9.67 2.05
C THR A 420 -11.63 -9.61 3.53
N VAL A 421 -12.60 -9.34 4.41
CA VAL A 421 -12.39 -9.38 5.88
C VAL A 421 -11.93 -10.78 6.32
N SER A 422 -12.51 -11.84 5.75
CA SER A 422 -12.11 -13.22 6.05
C SER A 422 -10.68 -13.51 5.61
N SER A 423 -10.31 -13.11 4.38
CA SER A 423 -8.93 -13.21 3.89
C SER A 423 -7.95 -12.40 4.75
N SER A 424 -8.35 -11.20 5.17
CA SER A 424 -7.55 -10.33 6.02
C SER A 424 -7.25 -10.99 7.36
N PHE A 425 -8.27 -11.55 8.03
CA PHE A 425 -8.08 -12.32 9.25
C PHE A 425 -7.19 -13.54 9.04
N LYS A 426 -7.40 -14.32 7.97
CA LYS A 426 -6.54 -15.47 7.65
C LYS A 426 -5.08 -15.05 7.47
N SER A 427 -4.85 -13.94 6.78
CA SER A 427 -3.52 -13.40 6.51
C SER A 427 -2.77 -13.01 7.78
N VAL A 428 -3.47 -12.51 8.79
CA VAL A 428 -2.86 -12.07 10.06
C VAL A 428 -2.92 -13.14 11.17
N GLY A 429 -3.23 -14.39 10.85
CA GLY A 429 -3.34 -15.47 11.84
C GLY A 429 -4.52 -15.31 12.79
N LEU A 430 -5.66 -14.85 12.26
CA LEU A 430 -6.95 -14.59 12.93
C LEU A 430 -6.91 -13.53 14.04
N ASN A 431 -5.80 -12.80 14.16
CA ASN A 431 -5.62 -11.75 15.15
C ASN A 431 -4.83 -10.58 14.57
N SER A 432 -5.49 -9.44 14.35
CA SER A 432 -4.85 -8.26 13.77
C SER A 432 -3.75 -7.66 14.65
N GLY A 433 -3.69 -8.00 15.93
CA GLY A 433 -2.57 -7.67 16.80
C GLY A 433 -1.24 -8.25 16.28
N ASN A 434 -1.23 -9.34 15.50
CA ASN A 434 -0.01 -9.89 14.92
C ASN A 434 0.66 -8.91 13.93
N LEU A 435 -0.12 -8.00 13.31
CA LEU A 435 0.42 -6.94 12.46
C LEU A 435 1.34 -6.00 13.23
N VAL A 436 1.01 -5.67 14.49
CA VAL A 436 1.80 -4.73 15.31
C VAL A 436 3.20 -5.30 15.59
N PHE A 437 3.29 -6.61 15.79
CA PHE A 437 4.56 -7.29 15.97
C PHE A 437 5.36 -7.37 14.65
N ARG A 438 4.70 -7.78 13.58
CA ARG A 438 5.27 -7.85 12.23
C ARG A 438 5.81 -6.50 11.76
N GLU A 439 5.03 -5.44 11.93
CA GLU A 439 5.36 -4.11 11.43
C GLU A 439 6.57 -3.53 12.14
N ALA A 440 6.73 -3.79 13.44
CA ALA A 440 7.94 -3.42 14.15
C ALA A 440 9.20 -4.16 13.66
N LEU A 441 9.07 -5.42 13.22
CA LEU A 441 10.19 -6.13 12.59
C LEU A 441 10.54 -5.52 11.23
N LEU A 442 9.54 -5.28 10.37
CA LEU A 442 9.75 -4.69 9.04
C LEU A 442 10.26 -3.24 9.11
N HIS A 443 9.82 -2.48 10.10
CA HIS A 443 10.22 -1.10 10.33
C HIS A 443 11.66 -0.97 10.84
N ASN A 444 12.16 -1.95 11.60
CA ASN A 444 13.47 -1.85 12.25
C ASN A 444 14.58 -2.65 11.56
N LEU A 445 14.21 -3.68 10.80
CA LEU A 445 15.13 -4.68 10.27
C LEU A 445 15.11 -4.71 8.75
N SER A 446 16.28 -4.91 8.13
CA SER A 446 16.41 -5.03 6.67
C SER A 446 16.00 -6.44 6.19
N LEU A 447 14.69 -6.69 6.11
CA LEU A 447 14.08 -7.99 5.83
C LEU A 447 13.55 -8.12 4.39
N ALA A 448 13.85 -9.24 3.73
CA ALA A 448 13.06 -9.72 2.59
C ALA A 448 11.89 -10.56 3.10
N ASN A 449 10.66 -10.14 2.82
CA ASN A 449 9.45 -10.89 3.15
C ASN A 449 9.00 -11.73 1.94
N MET A 450 8.90 -13.06 2.11
CA MET A 450 8.46 -14.02 1.10
C MET A 450 7.92 -15.32 1.73
N SER A 451 7.18 -16.12 0.95
CA SER A 451 6.74 -17.43 1.42
C SER A 451 7.90 -18.44 1.51
N TYR A 452 7.70 -19.54 2.24
CA TYR A 452 8.68 -20.63 2.27
C TYR A 452 8.88 -21.25 0.89
N GLU A 453 7.79 -21.37 0.13
CA GLU A 453 7.79 -21.90 -1.22
C GLU A 453 8.60 -21.01 -2.17
N ASP A 454 8.44 -19.69 -2.09
CA ASP A 454 9.21 -18.73 -2.89
C ASP A 454 10.70 -18.75 -2.51
N TYR A 455 11.01 -18.85 -1.22
CA TYR A 455 12.38 -18.97 -0.74
C TYR A 455 13.08 -20.18 -1.36
N CYS A 456 12.42 -21.32 -1.38
CA CYS A 456 12.94 -22.56 -1.95
C CYS A 456 13.15 -22.50 -3.48
N GLN A 457 12.51 -21.57 -4.19
CA GLN A 457 12.73 -21.35 -5.63
C GLN A 457 13.96 -20.47 -5.91
N MET A 458 14.42 -19.67 -4.95
CA MET A 458 15.56 -18.74 -5.11
C MET A 458 16.60 -18.84 -3.98
N PRO A 459 17.05 -20.04 -3.57
CA PRO A 459 17.87 -20.21 -2.37
C PRO A 459 19.23 -19.51 -2.47
N GLU A 460 19.85 -19.47 -3.66
CA GLU A 460 21.16 -18.85 -3.86
C GLU A 460 21.13 -17.32 -3.65
N ARG A 461 19.98 -16.67 -3.87
CA ARG A 461 19.82 -15.21 -3.67
C ARG A 461 19.89 -14.81 -2.19
N PHE A 462 19.53 -15.71 -1.29
CA PHE A 462 19.44 -15.44 0.16
C PHE A 462 20.40 -16.32 0.97
N LYS A 463 21.39 -16.90 0.31
CA LYS A 463 22.35 -17.81 0.91
C LYS A 463 23.13 -17.13 2.02
N GLY A 464 23.19 -17.78 3.17
CA GLY A 464 23.90 -17.29 4.35
C GLY A 464 23.19 -16.18 5.14
N LEU A 465 21.99 -15.75 4.71
CA LEU A 465 21.18 -14.80 5.49
C LEU A 465 20.35 -15.55 6.55
N PRO A 466 20.26 -15.03 7.79
CA PRO A 466 19.39 -15.61 8.81
C PRO A 466 17.91 -15.45 8.43
N ILE A 467 17.11 -16.44 8.80
CA ILE A 467 15.66 -16.44 8.66
C ILE A 467 15.04 -16.01 9.99
N VAL A 468 14.34 -14.90 10.01
CA VAL A 468 13.51 -14.46 11.13
C VAL A 468 12.17 -15.18 11.05
N THR A 469 11.73 -15.76 12.17
CA THR A 469 10.38 -16.36 12.27
C THR A 469 9.56 -15.70 13.39
N THR A 470 8.29 -15.49 13.09
CA THR A 470 7.23 -15.05 14.01
C THR A 470 6.44 -16.22 14.60
N ASP A 471 6.82 -17.47 14.28
CA ASP A 471 6.32 -18.68 14.93
C ASP A 471 6.72 -18.72 16.42
N LEU A 472 6.21 -19.70 17.17
CA LEU A 472 6.59 -19.97 18.56
C LEU A 472 6.24 -18.84 19.58
N ILE A 473 5.55 -17.79 19.13
CA ILE A 473 5.06 -16.68 19.97
C ILE A 473 3.85 -17.05 20.85
N TRP A 474 3.31 -18.26 20.65
CA TRP A 474 2.14 -18.78 21.34
C TRP A 474 2.25 -20.32 21.51
N ILE A 475 2.95 -20.75 22.56
CA ILE A 475 3.15 -22.17 22.88
C ILE A 475 2.29 -22.57 24.07
N ASN A 476 1.41 -23.55 23.87
CA ASN A 476 0.71 -24.28 24.94
C ASN A 476 1.29 -25.71 25.06
N GLU A 477 0.87 -26.46 26.08
CA GLU A 477 1.39 -27.82 26.36
C GLU A 477 1.12 -28.82 25.22
N ASN A 478 0.17 -28.53 24.32
CA ASN A 478 -0.21 -29.36 23.18
C ASN A 478 0.25 -28.78 21.83
N SER A 479 1.04 -27.72 21.80
CA SER A 479 1.50 -27.11 20.55
C SER A 479 2.43 -28.05 19.77
N ASP A 480 2.21 -28.13 18.46
CA ASP A 480 3.00 -28.92 17.50
C ASP A 480 3.64 -27.97 16.47
N PHE A 481 4.95 -28.13 16.25
CA PHE A 481 5.76 -27.37 15.30
C PHE A 481 6.63 -28.29 14.44
N ASP A 482 6.17 -29.51 14.15
CA ASP A 482 6.94 -30.48 13.35
C ASP A 482 7.18 -29.96 11.92
N TYR A 483 6.26 -29.16 11.37
CA TYR A 483 6.49 -28.49 10.08
C TYR A 483 7.71 -27.55 10.14
N LEU A 484 7.89 -26.81 11.24
CA LEU A 484 9.00 -25.88 11.42
C LEU A 484 10.30 -26.66 11.65
N TYR A 485 10.26 -27.75 12.43
CA TYR A 485 11.38 -28.67 12.56
C TYR A 485 11.85 -29.19 11.19
N ASN A 486 10.92 -29.63 10.34
CA ASN A 486 11.26 -30.10 8.99
C ASN A 486 11.93 -29.02 8.14
N ARG A 487 11.46 -27.77 8.19
CA ARG A 487 12.11 -26.63 7.49
C ARG A 487 13.52 -26.38 8.01
N VAL A 488 13.69 -26.36 9.34
CA VAL A 488 14.97 -26.17 10.03
C VAL A 488 15.97 -27.29 9.70
N GLN A 489 15.50 -28.51 9.43
CA GLN A 489 16.29 -29.66 8.99
C GLN A 489 16.60 -29.66 7.48
N GLN A 490 15.72 -29.11 6.65
CA GLN A 490 15.97 -28.97 5.21
C GLN A 490 17.02 -27.88 4.93
N LEU A 491 17.03 -26.81 5.74
CA LEU A 491 17.92 -25.66 5.59
C LEU A 491 19.02 -25.67 6.66
N LYS A 492 19.86 -26.71 6.68
CA LYS A 492 20.84 -26.96 7.76
C LYS A 492 21.88 -25.86 7.93
N ASP A 493 22.26 -25.17 6.84
CA ASP A 493 23.30 -24.14 6.86
C ASP A 493 22.77 -22.75 7.23
N ILE A 494 21.47 -22.62 7.50
CA ILE A 494 20.81 -21.34 7.76
C ILE A 494 20.33 -21.27 9.21
N ALA A 495 20.55 -20.12 9.84
CA ALA A 495 20.07 -19.82 11.18
C ALA A 495 18.59 -19.39 11.13
N PHE A 496 17.73 -20.10 11.86
CA PHE A 496 16.36 -19.68 12.11
C PHE A 496 16.31 -18.95 13.45
N VAL A 497 15.86 -17.69 13.45
CA VAL A 497 15.89 -16.80 14.61
C VAL A 497 14.45 -16.50 15.03
N PRO A 498 13.90 -17.23 16.01
CA PRO A 498 12.57 -16.95 16.52
C PRO A 498 12.57 -15.68 17.38
N MET A 499 11.57 -14.84 17.16
CA MET A 499 11.40 -13.56 17.83
C MET A 499 10.31 -13.67 18.91
N SER A 500 10.65 -13.44 20.17
CA SER A 500 9.69 -13.39 21.29
C SER A 500 8.93 -14.71 21.54
N VAL A 501 9.66 -15.84 21.56
CA VAL A 501 9.13 -17.14 21.98
C VAL A 501 8.43 -16.99 23.33
N GLY A 502 7.20 -17.50 23.44
CA GLY A 502 6.36 -17.29 24.61
C GLY A 502 5.48 -18.48 24.96
N LEU A 503 5.57 -18.92 26.21
CA LEU A 503 4.69 -19.94 26.77
C LEU A 503 3.38 -19.31 27.26
N GLN A 504 2.25 -20.00 27.08
CA GLN A 504 0.97 -19.59 27.64
C GLN A 504 0.50 -20.58 28.70
N ALA A 505 0.46 -20.11 29.94
CA ALA A 505 -0.16 -20.78 31.08
C ALA A 505 -1.15 -19.85 31.81
N LYS A 506 -2.10 -20.41 32.56
CA LYS A 506 -3.03 -19.62 33.40
C LYS A 506 -2.31 -18.81 34.48
N SER A 507 -1.15 -19.27 34.92
CA SER A 507 -0.26 -18.61 35.89
C SER A 507 1.18 -19.03 35.63
N PHE A 508 2.16 -18.42 36.32
CA PHE A 508 3.58 -18.81 36.26
C PHE A 508 3.82 -20.16 36.95
N ARG A 509 3.33 -21.25 36.35
CA ARG A 509 3.49 -22.59 36.89
C ARG A 509 4.87 -23.17 36.52
N THR A 510 5.60 -23.67 37.50
CA THR A 510 6.95 -24.21 37.28
C THR A 510 6.97 -25.61 36.65
N ASP A 511 5.81 -26.25 36.50
CA ASP A 511 5.60 -27.61 36.00
C ASP A 511 5.07 -27.67 34.56
N PHE A 512 5.17 -26.57 33.81
CA PHE A 512 4.72 -26.48 32.42
C PHE A 512 5.36 -27.57 31.55
N ARG A 513 4.54 -28.40 30.91
CA ARG A 513 5.02 -29.52 30.08
C ARG A 513 5.22 -29.08 28.64
N LEU A 514 6.48 -29.01 28.22
CA LEU A 514 6.80 -28.72 26.82
C LEU A 514 6.57 -29.97 25.95
N ASN A 515 5.81 -29.81 24.86
CA ASN A 515 5.60 -30.87 23.87
C ASN A 515 6.94 -31.27 23.23
N ASP A 516 7.11 -32.55 22.87
CA ASP A 516 8.34 -33.05 22.26
C ASP A 516 8.63 -32.43 20.89
N SER A 517 7.60 -32.08 20.12
CA SER A 517 7.75 -31.33 18.88
C SER A 517 8.45 -29.98 19.10
N VAL A 518 7.99 -29.23 20.12
CA VAL A 518 8.57 -27.94 20.53
C VAL A 518 10.02 -28.11 21.01
N LYS A 519 10.31 -29.16 21.80
CA LYS A 519 11.68 -29.46 22.25
C LYS A 519 12.61 -29.71 21.06
N ARG A 520 12.19 -30.53 20.09
CA ARG A 520 13.00 -30.87 18.90
C ARG A 520 13.32 -29.64 18.06
N VAL A 521 12.32 -28.80 17.76
CA VAL A 521 12.54 -27.60 16.94
C VAL A 521 13.43 -26.58 17.64
N LEU A 522 13.21 -26.31 18.93
CA LEU A 522 14.05 -25.38 19.68
C LEU A 522 15.46 -25.91 19.88
N ALA A 523 15.63 -27.22 20.08
CA ALA A 523 16.94 -27.86 20.16
C ALA A 523 17.73 -27.70 18.85
N ALA A 524 17.09 -27.91 17.70
CA ALA A 524 17.72 -27.73 16.38
C ALA A 524 18.02 -26.26 16.04
N ILE A 525 17.21 -25.32 16.55
CA ILE A 525 17.42 -23.88 16.37
C ILE A 525 18.61 -23.38 17.20
N GLN A 526 18.69 -23.76 18.48
CA GLN A 526 19.70 -23.23 19.41
C GLN A 526 21.15 -23.55 19.01
N GLU A 527 21.35 -24.60 18.20
CA GLU A 527 22.66 -24.97 17.62
C GLU A 527 23.22 -23.88 16.69
N ARG A 528 22.35 -23.04 16.12
CA ARG A 528 22.69 -22.09 15.04
C ARG A 528 22.28 -20.64 15.32
N ALA A 529 21.37 -20.41 16.25
CA ALA A 529 20.83 -19.09 16.57
C ALA A 529 20.63 -18.92 18.08
N VAL A 530 20.75 -17.68 18.54
CA VAL A 530 20.26 -17.30 19.87
C VAL A 530 18.75 -17.13 19.78
N ILE A 531 17.99 -17.77 20.67
CA ILE A 531 16.53 -17.74 20.70
C ILE A 531 16.05 -16.54 21.51
N GLY A 532 15.30 -15.64 20.87
CA GLY A 532 14.71 -14.50 21.53
C GLY A 532 13.46 -14.91 22.29
N VAL A 533 13.46 -14.84 23.62
CA VAL A 533 12.30 -15.18 24.45
C VAL A 533 11.63 -13.93 25.03
N ARG A 534 10.35 -14.08 25.34
CA ARG A 534 9.48 -12.98 25.78
C ARG A 534 9.74 -12.48 27.20
N GLY A 535 10.20 -13.35 28.10
CA GLY A 535 10.50 -13.01 29.49
C GLY A 535 11.24 -14.12 30.23
N GLU A 536 11.47 -13.88 31.52
CA GLU A 536 12.24 -14.76 32.39
C GLU A 536 11.54 -16.11 32.64
N TYR A 537 10.21 -16.14 32.72
CA TYR A 537 9.48 -17.39 32.95
C TYR A 537 9.65 -18.35 31.77
N THR A 538 9.48 -17.86 30.54
CA THR A 538 9.72 -18.64 29.33
C THR A 538 11.19 -19.10 29.30
N ALA A 539 12.15 -18.23 29.63
CA ALA A 539 13.56 -18.60 29.72
C ALA A 539 13.83 -19.75 30.72
N GLU A 540 13.30 -19.65 31.93
CA GLU A 540 13.47 -20.65 32.98
C GLU A 540 12.94 -22.03 32.58
N ILE A 541 11.74 -22.09 32.01
CA ILE A 541 11.15 -23.34 31.55
C ILE A 541 11.96 -23.94 30.40
N LEU A 542 12.36 -23.14 29.42
CA LEU A 542 13.18 -23.61 28.30
C LEU A 542 14.56 -24.13 28.77
N ASN A 543 15.20 -23.43 29.72
CA ASN A 543 16.46 -23.85 30.33
C ASN A 543 16.35 -25.20 31.03
N LYS A 544 15.26 -25.45 31.78
CA LYS A 544 14.99 -26.75 32.43
C LYS A 544 14.86 -27.90 31.42
N HIS A 545 14.44 -27.59 30.19
CA HIS A 545 14.32 -28.55 29.09
C HIS A 545 15.56 -28.60 28.18
N GLY A 546 16.69 -28.01 28.59
CA GLY A 546 17.95 -28.10 27.87
C GLY A 546 18.11 -27.09 26.72
N ILE A 547 17.20 -26.13 26.58
CA ILE A 547 17.30 -25.03 25.61
C ILE A 547 17.97 -23.85 26.31
N LYS A 548 19.26 -23.62 26.05
CA LYS A 548 20.11 -22.70 26.81
C LYS A 548 20.60 -21.49 26.02
N ASN A 549 20.65 -21.58 24.68
CA ASN A 549 21.09 -20.47 23.84
C ASN A 549 19.95 -19.45 23.66
N ILE A 550 19.62 -18.72 24.73
CA ILE A 550 18.46 -17.85 24.80
C ILE A 550 18.85 -16.45 25.25
N ASP A 551 18.12 -15.44 24.76
CA ASP A 551 18.16 -14.07 25.28
C ASP A 551 16.73 -13.60 25.54
N VAL A 552 16.50 -13.04 26.73
CA VAL A 552 15.21 -12.42 27.07
C VAL A 552 15.13 -11.04 26.43
N ILE A 553 14.26 -10.87 25.43
CA ILE A 553 14.15 -9.65 24.61
C ILE A 553 12.78 -8.96 24.69
N GLY A 554 11.75 -9.60 25.26
CA GLY A 554 10.40 -9.04 25.24
C GLY A 554 9.70 -9.22 23.89
N CYS A 555 8.78 -8.32 23.56
CA CYS A 555 8.14 -8.27 22.24
C CYS A 555 8.75 -7.11 21.44
N PRO A 556 9.32 -7.39 20.25
CA PRO A 556 9.81 -6.39 19.30
C PRO A 556 8.86 -5.23 18.99
N SER A 557 7.54 -5.39 19.19
CA SER A 557 6.59 -4.29 19.01
C SER A 557 6.88 -3.06 19.90
N LEU A 558 7.54 -3.21 21.05
CA LEU A 558 7.95 -2.04 21.85
C LEU A 558 9.21 -1.33 21.37
N TYR A 559 9.93 -1.91 20.42
CA TYR A 559 11.13 -1.28 19.83
C TYR A 559 10.83 -0.54 18.53
N TYR A 560 9.56 -0.42 18.12
CA TYR A 560 9.13 0.18 16.85
C TYR A 560 9.75 1.56 16.57
N GLU A 561 9.80 2.46 17.56
CA GLU A 561 10.37 3.81 17.38
C GLU A 561 11.88 3.82 17.08
N ASN A 562 12.56 2.67 17.25
CA ASN A 562 13.99 2.49 17.06
C ASN A 562 14.84 3.57 17.74
N ASN A 563 14.44 3.98 18.95
CA ASN A 563 15.03 5.09 19.67
C ASN A 563 15.24 4.72 21.14
N PRO A 564 16.49 4.65 21.66
CA PRO A 564 16.76 4.32 23.06
C PRO A 564 16.15 5.33 24.06
N ASP A 565 15.90 6.57 23.63
CA ASP A 565 15.31 7.64 24.44
C ASP A 565 13.76 7.66 24.37
N PHE A 566 13.13 6.62 23.83
CA PHE A 566 11.68 6.52 23.78
C PHE A 566 11.08 6.56 25.20
N LYS A 567 10.20 7.54 25.42
CA LYS A 567 9.56 7.81 26.71
C LYS A 567 8.08 8.08 26.51
N ILE A 568 7.29 7.60 27.46
CA ILE A 568 5.86 7.87 27.58
C ILE A 568 5.65 8.83 28.74
N SER A 569 4.95 9.93 28.50
CA SER A 569 4.60 10.89 29.54
C SER A 569 3.09 11.01 29.62
N ARG A 570 2.59 11.20 30.83
CA ARG A 570 1.20 11.59 31.04
C ARG A 570 1.03 13.06 30.69
N THR A 571 -0.12 13.41 30.15
CA THR A 571 -0.51 14.80 29.90
C THR A 571 -1.35 15.29 31.08
N ASN A 572 -1.19 16.56 31.45
CA ASN A 572 -2.10 17.20 32.38
C ASN A 572 -3.41 17.53 31.62
N TYR A 573 -4.55 17.70 32.32
CA TYR A 573 -5.89 18.05 31.79
C TYR A 573 -6.83 16.86 31.46
N PRO A 574 -8.17 17.04 31.51
CA PRO A 574 -9.10 15.95 31.80
C PRO A 574 -9.16 14.91 30.69
N ILE A 575 -9.34 13.64 31.08
CA ILE A 575 -9.40 12.49 30.18
C ILE A 575 -10.79 12.42 29.53
N GLN A 576 -10.88 12.76 28.25
CA GLN A 576 -12.13 12.76 27.49
C GLN A 576 -12.19 11.61 26.48
N LYS A 577 -11.09 11.33 25.77
CA LYS A 577 -11.02 10.27 24.75
C LYS A 577 -10.22 9.07 25.26
N VAL A 578 -10.91 7.96 25.49
CA VAL A 578 -10.35 6.68 25.92
C VAL A 578 -10.64 5.60 24.89
N CYS A 579 -9.60 4.87 24.50
CA CYS A 579 -9.71 3.68 23.68
C CYS A 579 -9.62 2.44 24.57
N VAL A 580 -10.54 1.51 24.40
CA VAL A 580 -10.52 0.24 25.14
C VAL A 580 -10.38 -0.96 24.22
N ASN A 581 -9.82 -2.04 24.72
CA ASN A 581 -9.70 -3.31 24.00
C ASN A 581 -9.94 -4.50 24.95
N PHE A 582 -10.34 -5.64 24.39
CA PHE A 582 -10.71 -6.80 25.18
C PHE A 582 -10.11 -8.10 24.61
N ARG A 583 -9.98 -9.11 25.48
CA ARG A 583 -9.53 -10.44 25.05
C ARG A 583 -10.54 -11.05 24.06
N THR A 584 -10.15 -12.10 23.34
CA THR A 584 -11.11 -12.84 22.52
C THR A 584 -12.27 -13.33 23.39
N PHE A 585 -13.50 -13.25 22.88
CA PHE A 585 -14.72 -13.71 23.54
C PHE A 585 -14.84 -15.26 23.55
N TYR A 586 -13.81 -15.92 24.08
CA TYR A 586 -13.85 -17.36 24.36
C TYR A 586 -14.45 -17.63 25.74
N GLY A 587 -15.34 -18.61 25.82
CA GLY A 587 -15.94 -19.07 27.07
C GLY A 587 -16.79 -18.00 27.76
N LEU A 588 -17.13 -18.28 29.03
CA LEU A 588 -17.91 -17.39 29.88
C LEU A 588 -17.09 -16.18 30.33
N LEU A 589 -17.75 -15.02 30.42
CA LEU A 589 -17.20 -13.84 31.07
C LEU A 589 -17.20 -14.02 32.59
N SER A 590 -16.08 -13.73 33.23
CA SER A 590 -16.02 -13.55 34.69
C SER A 590 -16.82 -12.32 35.13
N VAL A 591 -17.17 -12.25 36.41
CA VAL A 591 -17.88 -11.09 36.99
C VAL A 591 -17.12 -9.79 36.73
N LYS A 592 -15.78 -9.80 36.88
CA LYS A 592 -14.95 -8.61 36.69
C LYS A 592 -14.86 -8.16 35.24
N GLU A 593 -14.84 -9.11 34.31
CA GLU A 593 -14.92 -8.79 32.88
C GLU A 593 -16.27 -8.18 32.50
N LYS A 594 -17.37 -8.68 33.10
CA LYS A 594 -18.68 -8.05 32.93
C LYS A 594 -18.69 -6.61 33.43
N HIS A 595 -18.16 -6.38 34.63
CA HIS A 595 -18.04 -5.03 35.20
C HIS A 595 -17.21 -4.11 34.30
N PHE A 596 -16.10 -4.59 33.74
CA PHE A 596 -15.28 -3.80 32.82
C PHE A 596 -16.01 -3.41 31.54
N LEU A 597 -16.68 -4.35 30.88
CA LEU A 597 -17.43 -4.06 29.66
C LEU A 597 -18.61 -3.12 29.93
N THR A 598 -19.34 -3.31 31.03
CA THR A 598 -20.39 -2.37 31.48
C THR A 598 -19.82 -0.99 31.79
N TYR A 599 -18.67 -0.91 32.47
CA TYR A 599 -17.98 0.34 32.78
C TYR A 599 -17.66 1.14 31.51
N CYS A 600 -17.16 0.45 30.48
CA CYS A 600 -16.81 1.04 29.19
C CYS A 600 -18.07 1.44 28.39
N ALA A 601 -19.10 0.59 28.38
CA ALA A 601 -20.36 0.84 27.70
C ALA A 601 -21.09 2.07 28.27
N ASN A 602 -21.16 2.18 29.60
CA ASN A 602 -21.75 3.33 30.30
C ASN A 602 -21.11 4.66 29.90
N ARG A 603 -19.81 4.63 29.57
CA ARG A 603 -19.01 5.81 29.21
C ARG A 603 -18.82 5.97 27.70
N ARG A 604 -19.38 5.05 26.90
CA ARG A 604 -19.34 5.06 25.43
C ARG A 604 -17.93 5.19 24.87
N TYR A 605 -16.96 4.53 25.48
CA TYR A 605 -15.59 4.49 24.98
C TYR A 605 -15.51 3.79 23.63
N ASP A 606 -14.49 4.13 22.84
CA ASP A 606 -14.24 3.46 21.58
C ASP A 606 -13.58 2.11 21.84
N PHE A 607 -13.98 1.09 21.08
CA PHE A 607 -13.60 -0.29 21.32
C PHE A 607 -12.78 -0.82 20.14
N VAL A 608 -11.53 -1.19 20.36
CA VAL A 608 -10.69 -1.79 19.31
C VAL A 608 -10.72 -3.32 19.45
N GLU A 609 -11.38 -3.94 18.49
CA GLU A 609 -11.40 -5.39 18.30
C GLU A 609 -10.18 -5.83 17.48
N GLN A 610 -9.69 -7.04 17.76
CA GLN A 610 -8.53 -7.63 17.09
C GLN A 610 -8.81 -9.01 16.50
N THR A 611 -9.98 -9.60 16.77
CA THR A 611 -10.33 -10.96 16.32
C THR A 611 -11.70 -11.01 15.67
N ASP A 612 -11.94 -12.04 14.86
CA ASP A 612 -13.22 -12.28 14.20
C ASP A 612 -14.28 -12.96 15.11
N TYR A 613 -13.97 -13.10 16.40
CA TYR A 613 -14.84 -13.76 17.36
C TYR A 613 -15.87 -12.78 17.90
N MET A 614 -17.13 -12.99 17.50
CA MET A 614 -18.25 -12.16 17.94
C MET A 614 -18.55 -12.40 19.43
N PHE A 615 -18.90 -11.32 20.13
CA PHE A 615 -19.51 -11.40 21.44
C PHE A 615 -20.92 -11.99 21.31
N SER A 616 -21.22 -13.06 22.03
CA SER A 616 -22.48 -13.80 21.93
C SER A 616 -23.23 -13.90 23.27
N PRO A 617 -24.53 -14.23 23.26
CA PRO A 617 -25.32 -14.45 24.47
C PRO A 617 -24.73 -15.52 25.39
N GLU A 618 -24.10 -16.55 24.82
CA GLU A 618 -23.46 -17.65 25.55
C GLU A 618 -22.27 -17.15 26.38
N ASN A 619 -21.50 -16.17 25.89
CA ASN A 619 -20.40 -15.58 26.67
C ASN A 619 -20.91 -14.86 27.90
N ALA A 620 -22.06 -14.17 27.76
CA ALA A 620 -22.67 -13.38 28.80
C ALA A 620 -23.40 -14.25 29.84
N ALA A 621 -24.06 -15.33 29.43
CA ALA A 621 -25.02 -16.07 30.25
C ALA A 621 -26.05 -15.18 30.96
N ASP A 622 -26.39 -14.04 30.34
CA ASP A 622 -27.34 -13.04 30.79
C ASP A 622 -27.78 -12.21 29.57
N THR A 623 -29.04 -12.39 29.16
CA THR A 623 -29.59 -11.77 27.94
C THR A 623 -29.69 -10.25 28.05
N ALA A 624 -30.03 -9.72 29.23
CA ALA A 624 -30.19 -8.28 29.41
C ALA A 624 -28.82 -7.58 29.36
N TYR A 625 -27.84 -8.15 30.05
CA TYR A 625 -26.44 -7.72 29.98
C TYR A 625 -25.90 -7.81 28.53
N TYR A 626 -26.14 -8.94 27.85
CA TYR A 626 -25.71 -9.13 26.47
C TYR A 626 -26.25 -8.04 25.57
N ASN A 627 -27.57 -7.82 25.56
CA ASN A 627 -28.21 -6.82 24.70
C ASN A 627 -27.69 -5.39 24.95
N TYR A 628 -27.37 -5.07 26.20
CA TYR A 628 -26.82 -3.75 26.54
C TYR A 628 -25.39 -3.58 26.02
N VAL A 629 -24.51 -4.54 26.30
CA VAL A 629 -23.08 -4.47 25.93
C VAL A 629 -22.88 -4.67 24.43
N SER A 630 -23.60 -5.60 23.79
CA SER A 630 -23.51 -5.85 22.35
C SER A 630 -23.87 -4.60 21.56
N LYS A 631 -24.93 -3.88 21.97
CA LYS A 631 -25.29 -2.60 21.35
C LYS A 631 -24.13 -1.60 21.42
N TRP A 632 -23.46 -1.46 22.56
CA TRP A 632 -22.29 -0.57 22.63
C TRP A 632 -21.15 -1.04 21.72
N ILE A 633 -20.79 -2.33 21.77
CA ILE A 633 -19.74 -2.91 20.92
C ILE A 633 -20.05 -2.65 19.45
N ASP A 634 -21.26 -2.94 18.98
CA ASP A 634 -21.65 -2.77 17.57
C ASP A 634 -21.52 -1.32 17.08
N HIS A 635 -21.76 -0.33 17.96
CA HIS A 635 -21.65 1.08 17.61
C HIS A 635 -20.22 1.64 17.73
N LYS A 636 -19.41 1.06 18.61
CA LYS A 636 -18.09 1.60 18.99
C LYS A 636 -16.90 0.78 18.52
N LYS A 637 -17.14 -0.43 18.00
CA LYS A 637 -16.11 -1.33 17.50
C LYS A 637 -15.35 -0.72 16.32
N LYS A 638 -14.02 -0.80 16.39
CA LYS A 638 -13.06 -0.56 15.32
C LYS A 638 -12.21 -1.80 15.14
N LEU A 639 -11.87 -2.12 13.91
CA LEU A 639 -11.02 -3.25 13.53
C LEU A 639 -10.04 -2.72 12.49
N PHE A 640 -8.76 -3.03 12.67
CA PHE A 640 -7.69 -2.54 11.81
C PHE A 640 -6.91 -3.71 11.23
N PHE A 641 -6.61 -3.65 9.93
CA PHE A 641 -5.66 -4.54 9.24
C PHE A 641 -4.43 -3.78 8.72
N ASP A 642 -4.31 -2.52 9.16
CA ASP A 642 -3.25 -1.59 8.84
C ASP A 642 -2.84 -0.88 10.13
N VAL A 643 -1.56 -0.91 10.45
CA VAL A 643 -1.10 -0.39 11.75
C VAL A 643 -0.98 1.14 11.73
N ASP A 644 -0.72 1.76 10.58
CA ASP A 644 -0.68 3.21 10.47
C ASP A 644 -2.08 3.80 10.61
N GLU A 645 -3.12 3.15 10.09
CA GLU A 645 -4.51 3.53 10.34
C GLU A 645 -4.89 3.41 11.79
N TRP A 646 -4.47 2.32 12.43
CA TRP A 646 -4.68 2.14 13.85
C TRP A 646 -3.99 3.26 14.65
N LYS A 647 -2.73 3.58 14.32
CA LYS A 647 -2.01 4.69 14.95
C LYS A 647 -2.73 6.02 14.73
N ASN A 648 -3.11 6.32 13.49
CA ASN A 648 -3.79 7.56 13.11
C ASN A 648 -5.14 7.70 13.81
N TYR A 649 -5.91 6.62 13.95
CA TYR A 649 -7.15 6.62 14.71
C TYR A 649 -6.90 6.98 16.17
N LEU A 650 -5.85 6.41 16.75
CA LEU A 650 -5.47 6.67 18.14
C LEU A 650 -4.87 8.05 18.37
N ALA A 651 -4.38 8.77 17.36
CA ALA A 651 -3.66 10.03 17.52
C ALA A 651 -4.41 11.10 18.34
N ASP A 652 -5.75 11.10 18.29
CA ASP A 652 -6.59 12.04 19.05
C ASP A 652 -6.96 11.54 20.47
N PHE A 653 -6.49 10.37 20.88
CA PHE A 653 -6.82 9.78 22.18
C PHE A 653 -5.83 10.21 23.26
N GLN A 654 -6.29 10.19 24.50
CA GLN A 654 -5.48 10.58 25.66
C GLN A 654 -5.09 9.38 26.53
N PHE A 655 -5.82 8.27 26.41
CA PHE A 655 -5.60 7.10 27.23
C PHE A 655 -6.06 5.82 26.52
N SER A 656 -5.34 4.73 26.74
CA SER A 656 -5.74 3.39 26.31
C SER A 656 -5.78 2.43 27.49
N MET A 657 -6.74 1.51 27.56
CA MET A 657 -6.71 0.44 28.55
C MET A 657 -7.39 -0.83 28.05
N GLY A 658 -6.89 -1.99 28.46
CA GLY A 658 -7.52 -3.24 28.08
C GLY A 658 -6.62 -4.46 28.15
N LEU A 659 -7.18 -5.60 27.76
CA LEU A 659 -6.60 -6.93 27.94
C LEU A 659 -5.73 -7.40 26.76
N ARG A 660 -5.67 -6.63 25.67
CA ARG A 660 -4.83 -6.95 24.50
C ARG A 660 -3.54 -6.17 24.58
N PHE A 661 -2.45 -6.92 24.71
CA PHE A 661 -1.10 -6.35 24.70
C PHE A 661 -0.88 -5.41 23.51
N HIS A 662 -1.02 -5.91 22.27
CA HIS A 662 -0.79 -5.09 21.08
C HIS A 662 -1.80 -3.96 20.89
N GLY A 663 -3.01 -4.07 21.46
CA GLY A 663 -3.95 -2.95 21.44
C GLY A 663 -3.47 -1.74 22.22
N ASN A 664 -2.85 -1.98 23.35
CA ASN A 664 -2.23 -0.93 24.16
C ASN A 664 -0.88 -0.48 23.58
N VAL A 665 -0.10 -1.38 22.96
CA VAL A 665 1.20 -1.02 22.34
C VAL A 665 1.05 0.03 21.23
N VAL A 666 0.03 -0.07 20.38
CA VAL A 666 -0.17 0.94 19.31
C VAL A 666 -0.50 2.32 19.89
N ALA A 667 -1.14 2.39 21.06
CA ALA A 667 -1.30 3.65 21.78
C ALA A 667 0.06 4.21 22.23
N LEU A 668 0.97 3.35 22.72
CA LEU A 668 2.33 3.77 23.09
C LEU A 668 3.12 4.31 21.91
N TRP A 669 2.97 3.76 20.70
CA TRP A 669 3.60 4.31 19.50
C TRP A 669 3.15 5.75 19.21
N ASN A 670 1.96 6.16 19.64
CA ASN A 670 1.49 7.55 19.59
C ASN A 670 1.85 8.38 20.83
N ARG A 671 2.71 7.84 21.70
CA ARG A 671 3.05 8.41 23.01
C ARG A 671 1.85 8.59 23.95
N ILE A 672 0.81 7.79 23.74
CA ILE A 672 -0.41 7.80 24.57
C ILE A 672 -0.20 6.78 25.70
N PRO A 673 -0.33 7.18 26.98
CA PRO A 673 -0.19 6.25 28.09
C PRO A 673 -1.29 5.17 28.04
N ALA A 674 -0.92 3.94 28.40
CA ALA A 674 -1.85 2.82 28.41
C ALA A 674 -1.81 2.03 29.73
N LEU A 675 -2.95 1.50 30.18
CA LEU A 675 -3.01 0.58 31.31
C LEU A 675 -3.31 -0.85 30.83
N PHE A 676 -2.38 -1.77 31.08
CA PHE A 676 -2.50 -3.15 30.65
C PHE A 676 -3.28 -3.99 31.66
N PHE A 677 -4.33 -4.67 31.21
CA PHE A 677 -5.05 -5.63 32.04
C PHE A 677 -4.56 -7.05 31.79
N ILE A 678 -4.15 -7.73 32.85
CA ILE A 678 -3.58 -9.07 32.77
C ILE A 678 -4.56 -10.13 33.26
N ILE A 679 -4.60 -11.23 32.52
CA ILE A 679 -5.42 -12.43 32.78
C ILE A 679 -4.65 -13.74 32.62
N ASP A 680 -3.46 -13.68 32.01
CA ASP A 680 -2.61 -14.83 31.73
C ASP A 680 -1.13 -14.50 31.91
N SER A 681 -0.32 -15.55 32.06
CA SER A 681 1.13 -15.44 32.23
C SER A 681 1.81 -14.76 31.03
N ARG A 682 1.28 -14.94 29.81
CA ARG A 682 1.89 -14.44 28.58
C ARG A 682 1.91 -12.92 28.53
N THR A 683 0.81 -12.27 28.90
CA THR A 683 0.73 -10.80 28.95
C THR A 683 1.44 -10.28 30.18
N GLU A 684 1.30 -10.97 31.32
CA GLU A 684 1.97 -10.61 32.56
C GLU A 684 3.51 -10.62 32.42
N GLU A 685 4.06 -11.60 31.73
CA GLU A 685 5.49 -11.71 31.46
C GLU A 685 6.03 -10.50 30.69
N LEU A 686 5.31 -10.05 29.65
CA LEU A 686 5.68 -8.88 28.85
C LEU A 686 5.68 -7.58 29.65
N VAL A 687 4.57 -7.31 30.36
CA VAL A 687 4.44 -6.06 31.12
C VAL A 687 5.48 -6.00 32.24
N ARG A 688 5.83 -7.15 32.85
CA ARG A 688 6.90 -7.24 33.84
C ARG A 688 8.28 -7.02 33.23
N TYR A 689 8.60 -7.64 32.10
CA TYR A 689 9.91 -7.50 31.46
C TYR A 689 10.23 -6.04 31.09
N PHE A 690 9.23 -5.32 30.58
CA PHE A 690 9.36 -3.93 30.17
C PHE A 690 9.07 -2.91 31.28
N ASN A 691 8.65 -3.35 32.46
CA ASN A 691 8.19 -2.46 33.53
C ASN A 691 7.02 -1.54 33.10
N LEU A 692 6.09 -2.07 32.30
CA LEU A 692 4.86 -1.38 31.90
C LEU A 692 3.84 -1.36 33.06
N PRO A 693 3.03 -0.30 33.19
CA PRO A 693 1.95 -0.26 34.18
C PRO A 693 0.85 -1.27 33.84
N PHE A 694 0.41 -2.03 34.83
CA PHE A 694 -0.62 -3.04 34.66
C PHE A 694 -1.52 -3.20 35.89
N LEU A 695 -2.70 -3.77 35.68
CA LEU A 695 -3.65 -4.18 36.73
C LEU A 695 -4.14 -5.60 36.42
N LYS A 696 -4.31 -6.45 37.44
CA LYS A 696 -4.97 -7.75 37.22
C LYS A 696 -6.46 -7.53 37.00
N MET A 697 -7.06 -8.23 36.03
CA MET A 697 -8.49 -8.07 35.73
C MET A 697 -9.38 -8.32 36.96
N GLN A 698 -8.96 -9.23 37.85
CA GLN A 698 -9.67 -9.51 39.10
C GLN A 698 -9.76 -8.30 40.06
N ASP A 699 -8.81 -7.37 39.96
CA ASP A 699 -8.68 -6.20 40.85
C ASP A 699 -9.40 -4.95 40.28
N PHE A 700 -10.05 -5.07 39.11
CA PHE A 700 -10.84 -3.99 38.52
C PHE A 700 -12.05 -3.61 39.39
N ASP A 701 -12.33 -2.32 39.50
CA ASP A 701 -13.41 -1.74 40.32
C ASP A 701 -14.17 -0.66 39.54
N ASP A 702 -15.36 -0.99 39.06
CA ASP A 702 -16.23 -0.13 38.25
C ASP A 702 -16.76 1.11 38.98
N ARG A 703 -16.56 1.20 40.30
CA ARG A 703 -16.89 2.38 41.12
C ARG A 703 -15.81 3.46 41.05
N LYS A 704 -14.59 3.12 40.60
CA LYS A 704 -13.50 4.08 40.45
C LYS A 704 -13.70 4.95 39.19
N PRO A 705 -13.34 6.24 39.24
CA PRO A 705 -13.43 7.11 38.07
C PRO A 705 -12.29 6.81 37.08
N ILE A 706 -12.35 7.34 35.85
CA ILE A 706 -11.34 7.02 34.82
C ILE A 706 -9.96 7.54 35.20
N GLU A 707 -9.92 8.66 35.92
CA GLU A 707 -8.73 9.29 36.45
C GLU A 707 -7.95 8.33 37.36
N TYR A 708 -8.62 7.47 38.15
CA TYR A 708 -7.94 6.47 38.96
C TYR A 708 -7.13 5.48 38.08
N TYR A 709 -7.71 5.02 36.97
CA TYR A 709 -7.02 4.12 36.06
C TYR A 709 -5.92 4.82 35.25
N TYR A 710 -6.13 6.09 34.90
CA TYR A 710 -5.10 6.92 34.29
C TYR A 710 -3.90 7.14 35.22
N GLU A 711 -4.14 7.36 36.51
CA GLU A 711 -3.09 7.51 37.53
C GLU A 711 -2.26 6.23 37.70
N LEU A 712 -2.88 5.06 37.56
CA LEU A 712 -2.17 3.78 37.57
C LEU A 712 -1.28 3.57 36.34
N ALA A 713 -1.48 4.30 35.24
CA ALA A 713 -0.66 4.25 34.04
C ALA A 713 0.65 5.05 34.22
N ASP A 714 1.40 4.74 35.27
CA ASP A 714 2.69 5.35 35.58
C ASP A 714 3.83 4.66 34.81
N TYR A 715 4.47 5.43 33.91
CA TYR A 715 5.56 4.97 33.06
C TYR A 715 6.96 5.26 33.64
N THR A 716 7.08 5.72 34.89
CA THR A 716 8.37 6.06 35.51
C THR A 716 9.38 4.89 35.45
N LEU A 717 8.95 3.67 35.80
CA LEU A 717 9.83 2.49 35.73
C LEU A 717 10.13 2.06 34.30
N PHE A 718 9.17 2.12 33.38
CA PHE A 718 9.39 1.87 31.96
C PHE A 718 10.44 2.84 31.40
N ASN A 719 10.22 4.15 31.56
CA ASN A 719 11.07 5.21 31.01
C ASN A 719 12.52 5.14 31.53
N SER A 720 12.72 4.70 32.78
CA SER A 720 14.07 4.58 33.39
C SER A 720 14.80 3.30 32.97
N ASN A 721 14.10 2.28 32.48
CA ASN A 721 14.69 0.99 32.12
C ASN A 721 14.69 0.69 30.61
N TYR A 722 13.90 1.40 29.82
CA TYR A 722 13.68 1.09 28.40
C TYR A 722 14.97 1.06 27.59
N GLU A 723 15.86 2.05 27.75
CA GLU A 723 17.15 2.11 27.07
C GLU A 723 17.95 0.80 27.24
N LYS A 724 18.04 0.29 28.47
CA LYS A 724 18.73 -0.97 28.76
C LYS A 724 18.09 -2.16 28.03
N LYS A 725 16.76 -2.19 27.91
CA LYS A 725 16.03 -3.24 27.18
C LYS A 725 16.25 -3.13 25.67
N PHE A 726 16.25 -1.91 25.15
CA PHE A 726 16.54 -1.61 23.75
C PHE A 726 17.96 -2.06 23.38
N LEU A 727 18.97 -1.72 24.18
CA LEU A 727 20.36 -2.15 23.95
C LEU A 727 20.52 -3.68 24.02
N LYS A 728 19.80 -4.35 24.93
CA LYS A 728 19.79 -5.83 25.00
C LYS A 728 19.18 -6.44 23.73
N TYR A 729 18.14 -5.82 23.17
CA TYR A 729 17.54 -6.24 21.90
C TYR A 729 18.50 -6.04 20.73
N GLN A 730 19.21 -4.91 20.65
CA GLN A 730 20.25 -4.67 19.63
C GLN A 730 21.37 -5.71 19.71
N GLU A 731 21.84 -6.04 20.92
CA GLU A 731 22.87 -7.07 21.12
C GLU A 731 22.37 -8.46 20.69
N PHE A 732 21.11 -8.80 20.96
CA PHE A 732 20.49 -10.04 20.48
C PHE A 732 20.47 -10.12 18.94
N LEU A 733 20.11 -9.02 18.26
CA LEU A 733 20.14 -8.95 16.79
C LEU A 733 21.56 -9.17 16.27
N ARG A 734 22.55 -8.51 16.88
CA ARG A 734 23.98 -8.63 16.53
C ARG A 734 24.49 -10.06 16.68
N LYS A 735 24.17 -10.75 17.79
CA LYS A 735 24.53 -12.17 18.00
C LYS A 735 23.98 -13.09 16.90
N ASN A 736 22.81 -12.75 16.37
CA ASN A 736 22.14 -13.49 15.30
C ASN A 736 22.49 -13.00 13.88
N LYS A 737 23.43 -12.05 13.74
CA LYS A 737 23.83 -11.46 12.45
C LYS A 737 22.66 -10.79 11.72
N ILE A 738 21.69 -10.25 12.47
CA ILE A 738 20.59 -9.45 11.93
C ILE A 738 20.97 -7.97 12.13
N LEU A 739 21.12 -7.22 11.04
CA LEU A 739 21.48 -5.80 11.11
C LEU A 739 20.23 -4.92 11.17
N THR A 740 20.30 -3.85 11.95
CA THR A 740 19.28 -2.80 11.97
C THR A 740 19.50 -1.81 10.84
N HIS A 741 18.46 -1.06 10.50
CA HIS A 741 18.52 -0.03 9.47
C HIS A 741 19.56 1.08 9.72
N SER A 742 19.99 1.28 10.96
CA SER A 742 20.98 2.27 11.36
C SER A 742 22.45 1.84 11.15
N GLU A 743 22.69 0.56 10.84
CA GLU A 743 24.03 -0.01 10.65
C GLU A 743 24.36 -0.31 9.16
N GLY A 744 23.54 0.19 8.23
CA GLY A 744 23.59 -0.10 6.79
C GLY A 744 23.91 1.08 5.89
#